data_AF-A0AAV7AKA8-F1
#
_entry.id   AF-A0AAV7AKA8-F1
#
_cell.length_a   1.000
_cell.length_b   1.000
_cell.length_c   1.000
_cell.angle_alpha   90.00
_cell.angle_beta   90.00
_cell.angle_gamma   90.00
#
_symmetry.space_group_name_H-M   'P 1'
#
loop_
_entity.id
_entity.type
_entity.pdbx_description
1 polymer ?
#
loop_
_entity_poly.entity_id
_entity_poly.type
_entity_poly.pdbx_seq_one_letter_code
_entity_poly.pdbx_strand_id
1 'polypeptide(L)'
;MADSSSDSDSHLRSRFSRKGPLRASQMHTRPRAVGEVSEKIHKLAHTLQDTSRNLKQVDEMLGQYREYNSDQTEAITTLKETLEQSIEQLRSQRLSRLSGVRSASMSSLCASDLDTTAGSGNRRLNPTSPLKDYGDLGVNRRRRSRSASVRFVDEAGDHEQLHSLHQSLRDLTSDQLRLNDDLSRELAYRNRTEVETKKALQELTARLDQAQQQETVSQRVERRLQQLEQEMRTERQQTERRQDHLGHVSAQLQEELKKRESKAGEMETSLKDKLGKLESEKGQLKEELERYRRRLNQTEGNRETLLCQVEDLRSQLIKVEEDRNHLQHQVSQMSFQSQHENLEEQRRIRAGSLITFCDVLHFTKLTAVERSEREKQDLERQIVELRTQVNQSAMLSEIDDLKRSLNQKDREKVQLAEQLEALNTDLEKRERQQLRILQQVKDIQARYEMCEKERRQFESQNSEMGQQLEEVTQEAERCLTELRQAEALRLEAEKKKEDLKSKATETVKHWKLKCKKLERELHKKEESVSLSSKQCTEALKEKEELKCQYQTTVQQAENLRKELAEVLSRRAQQEEELHLREVRLTEIQDQRLELEKEVRESQELVARLQGELQRQVQLQEQLQEDRERLQEEIVSAGRAQEKSNDKILELQESVRDLSAGRAELSSRLSQEEKSNKELRRNLCEAQKQAEFAREELSSAGRQLKMERDVHQRELTDLRSAAQTAKAKHERNIQEMLAHFRQEREELESHIRTLKAELIDTKSLVKSERQRLEKMKIECDKLSEEMLCGREESAALRCKYQLAAQDMEEKDHKLKKMESVNQNLKEKLNSLETEQETILSAIETEINSTCQILSRSSMEKFKPLSGAAHLREDPHYWLAETKTKLHWLCEEIKDREERERKLHIQHQQCLEQLKEHKVKKETEKEEQHQQISKLEQQLEEAHRDKKELLDRTRRRDEEMWLLQDRVVDLERSTRMALDHLESVPEKLSLLDDMKDLNDSHLQREVMEERYAQYREIVGSLQQQLEDSKRRIQEYREEKLKADVQSTRLSALSASIRGSSNFLSSSQHSDTNSPVKRRHPPCFETIKDHTMGIAAS
;
A
#
# COMPACT_ATOMS: atom_id res chain seq x y z
N MET A 1 6.03 14.83 19.88
CA MET A 1 5.31 15.39 21.06
C MET A 1 4.17 16.25 20.56
N ALA A 2 3.27 16.70 21.43
CA ALA A 2 2.13 17.52 21.04
C ALA A 2 2.51 19.00 20.85
N ASP A 3 1.96 19.57 19.78
CA ASP A 3 1.19 20.82 19.75
C ASP A 3 1.62 22.00 20.64
N SER A 4 1.95 23.13 20.01
CA SER A 4 1.05 24.31 20.04
C SER A 4 1.51 25.40 19.06
N SER A 5 0.67 25.70 18.08
CA SER A 5 0.57 27.06 17.52
C SER A 5 -0.74 27.67 18.06
N SER A 6 -0.74 28.97 18.33
CA SER A 6 -1.85 29.68 18.97
C SER A 6 -1.96 31.09 18.40
N ASP A 7 -2.65 31.22 17.27
CA ASP A 7 -3.17 32.52 16.83
C ASP A 7 -4.57 32.78 17.38
N SER A 8 -4.84 34.05 17.66
CA SER A 8 -6.08 34.53 18.25
C SER A 8 -6.78 35.48 17.29
N ASP A 9 -8.11 35.47 17.27
CA ASP A 9 -8.83 36.73 17.04
C ASP A 9 -10.13 36.79 17.84
N SER A 10 -10.80 37.95 17.78
CA SER A 10 -11.31 38.61 18.97
C SER A 10 -12.63 39.33 18.69
N HIS A 11 -13.64 39.10 19.53
CA HIS A 11 -14.88 39.87 19.52
C HIS A 11 -15.27 40.35 20.92
N LEU A 12 -15.55 41.66 21.02
CA LEU A 12 -15.73 42.38 22.27
C LEU A 12 -17.19 42.37 22.75
N ARG A 13 -17.42 42.21 24.07
CA ARG A 13 -18.56 42.88 24.73
C ARG A 13 -18.41 43.14 26.23
N SER A 14 -18.19 44.42 26.54
CA SER A 14 -18.86 45.18 27.62
C SER A 14 -18.95 44.63 29.06
N ARG A 15 -18.01 45.11 29.89
CA ARG A 15 -18.22 45.79 31.19
C ARG A 15 -18.86 45.07 32.41
N PHE A 16 -18.15 45.26 33.54
CA PHE A 16 -18.62 45.46 34.93
C PHE A 16 -19.00 44.28 35.86
N SER A 17 -18.19 44.15 36.92
CA SER A 17 -18.57 44.13 38.34
C SER A 17 -18.72 42.83 39.15
N ARG A 18 -17.79 42.71 40.11
CA ARG A 18 -17.94 42.23 41.51
C ARG A 18 -18.07 40.72 41.83
N LYS A 19 -17.19 40.32 42.77
CA LYS A 19 -17.26 39.20 43.73
C LYS A 19 -17.15 37.76 43.17
N GLY A 20 -16.30 36.95 43.80
CA GLY A 20 -16.42 35.48 43.83
C GLY A 20 -17.43 35.02 44.90
N PRO A 21 -17.42 33.75 45.39
CA PRO A 21 -16.20 32.94 45.59
C PRO A 21 -16.30 31.39 45.38
N LEU A 22 -15.14 30.73 45.47
CA LEU A 22 -14.87 29.38 46.06
C LEU A 22 -15.49 28.08 45.48
N ARG A 23 -14.57 27.11 45.23
CA ARG A 23 -14.74 25.63 45.22
C ARG A 23 -15.59 25.05 44.06
N ALA A 24 -15.46 23.76 43.70
CA ALA A 24 -14.67 22.66 44.28
C ALA A 24 -13.94 21.82 43.19
N SER A 25 -12.91 21.07 43.59
CA SER A 25 -12.30 20.03 42.76
C SER A 25 -13.14 18.75 42.76
N GLN A 26 -13.23 18.06 41.62
CA GLN A 26 -13.39 16.60 41.62
C GLN A 26 -12.80 15.98 40.34
N MET A 27 -11.90 15.01 40.54
CA MET A 27 -11.39 14.11 39.50
C MET A 27 -12.49 13.15 39.08
N HIS A 28 -12.56 12.76 37.79
CA HIS A 28 -12.82 11.39 37.34
C HIS A 28 -12.43 11.21 35.86
N THR A 29 -12.17 9.97 35.45
CA THR A 29 -11.45 9.62 34.20
C THR A 29 -12.29 8.81 33.21
N ARG A 30 -12.05 9.05 31.90
CA ARG A 30 -12.54 8.28 30.72
C ARG A 30 -14.08 8.30 30.47
N PRO A 31 -14.55 7.89 29.27
CA PRO A 31 -14.03 8.23 27.93
C PRO A 31 -15.16 8.61 26.92
N ARG A 32 -14.93 9.54 25.97
CA ARG A 32 -15.95 9.84 24.92
C ARG A 32 -15.43 10.35 23.56
N ALA A 33 -14.48 9.63 22.96
CA ALA A 33 -13.78 10.05 21.73
C ALA A 33 -14.60 10.15 20.41
N VAL A 34 -15.92 9.89 20.42
CA VAL A 34 -16.75 9.82 19.19
C VAL A 34 -17.40 11.17 18.82
N GLY A 35 -17.63 12.05 19.81
CA GLY A 35 -18.24 13.37 19.58
C GLY A 35 -17.33 14.31 18.78
N GLU A 36 -16.09 14.45 19.24
CA GLU A 36 -15.11 15.38 18.64
C GLU A 36 -14.81 15.08 17.17
N VAL A 37 -14.74 13.81 16.77
CA VAL A 37 -14.53 13.43 15.37
C VAL A 37 -15.69 13.91 14.50
N SER A 38 -16.92 13.75 15.00
CA SER A 38 -18.13 14.22 14.31
C SER A 38 -18.14 15.74 14.17
N GLU A 39 -17.78 16.48 15.24
CA GLU A 39 -17.68 17.94 15.19
C GLU A 39 -16.54 18.44 14.29
N LYS A 40 -15.38 17.76 14.29
CA LYS A 40 -14.24 18.06 13.40
C LYS A 40 -14.64 17.84 11.94
N ILE A 41 -15.38 16.78 11.62
CA ILE A 41 -15.95 16.53 10.28
C ILE A 41 -16.96 17.62 9.89
N HIS A 42 -17.84 18.05 10.79
CA HIS A 42 -18.81 19.12 10.48
C HIS A 42 -18.14 20.50 10.30
N LYS A 43 -17.08 20.79 11.07
CA LYS A 43 -16.25 22.00 10.88
C LYS A 43 -15.51 21.96 9.55
N LEU A 44 -14.92 20.83 9.17
CA LEU A 44 -14.30 20.61 7.85
C LEU A 44 -15.31 20.71 6.70
N ALA A 45 -16.52 20.15 6.86
CA ALA A 45 -17.57 20.28 5.87
C ALA A 45 -18.02 21.75 5.69
N HIS A 46 -18.10 22.52 6.79
CA HIS A 46 -18.44 23.94 6.74
C HIS A 46 -17.32 24.76 6.07
N THR A 47 -16.04 24.56 6.44
CA THR A 47 -14.94 25.29 5.81
C THR A 47 -14.75 24.91 4.33
N LEU A 48 -14.96 23.64 3.95
CA LEU A 48 -14.97 23.22 2.54
C LEU A 48 -16.18 23.78 1.77
N GLN A 49 -17.33 23.95 2.43
CA GLN A 49 -18.50 24.60 1.83
C GLN A 49 -18.28 26.11 1.67
N ASP A 50 -17.56 26.76 2.58
CA ASP A 50 -17.21 28.17 2.49
C ASP A 50 -16.07 28.44 1.50
N THR A 51 -15.05 27.58 1.40
CA THR A 51 -14.08 27.69 0.29
C THR A 51 -14.74 27.42 -1.05
N SER A 52 -15.70 26.50 -1.14
CA SER A 52 -16.51 26.31 -2.35
C SER A 52 -17.38 27.53 -2.70
N ARG A 53 -17.91 28.26 -1.71
CA ARG A 53 -18.60 29.55 -1.92
C ARG A 53 -17.63 30.63 -2.39
N ASN A 54 -16.47 30.77 -1.72
CA ASN A 54 -15.47 31.77 -2.07
C ASN A 54 -14.89 31.53 -3.47
N LEU A 55 -14.62 30.29 -3.85
CA LEU A 55 -14.18 29.94 -5.21
C LEU A 55 -15.25 30.28 -6.26
N LYS A 56 -16.53 29.99 -5.99
CA LYS A 56 -17.63 30.42 -6.89
C LYS A 56 -17.76 31.93 -6.99
N GLN A 57 -17.58 32.66 -5.89
CA GLN A 57 -17.60 34.12 -5.90
C GLN A 57 -16.39 34.70 -6.65
N VAL A 58 -15.23 34.04 -6.60
CA VAL A 58 -14.05 34.37 -7.42
C VAL A 58 -14.30 34.03 -8.89
N ASP A 59 -14.92 32.90 -9.23
CA ASP A 59 -15.32 32.57 -10.60
C ASP A 59 -16.36 33.56 -11.15
N GLU A 60 -17.32 34.01 -10.32
CA GLU A 60 -18.29 35.07 -10.67
C GLU A 60 -17.59 36.42 -10.90
N MET A 61 -16.63 36.81 -10.05
CA MET A 61 -15.84 38.02 -10.28
C MET A 61 -14.93 37.90 -11.52
N LEU A 62 -14.32 36.74 -11.76
CA LEU A 62 -13.55 36.46 -12.98
C LEU A 62 -14.44 36.38 -14.22
N GLY A 63 -15.72 36.03 -14.06
CA GLY A 63 -16.77 36.20 -15.08
C GLY A 63 -16.97 37.68 -15.38
N GLN A 64 -17.28 38.49 -14.37
CA GLN A 64 -17.45 39.95 -14.49
C GLN A 64 -16.21 40.65 -15.08
N TYR A 65 -14.99 40.21 -14.76
CA TYR A 65 -13.77 40.74 -15.39
C TYR A 65 -13.59 40.27 -16.84
N ARG A 66 -14.08 39.08 -17.25
CA ARG A 66 -14.11 38.67 -18.66
C ARG A 66 -15.18 39.46 -19.42
N GLU A 67 -16.36 39.63 -18.83
CA GLU A 67 -17.47 40.40 -19.39
C GLU A 67 -17.09 41.88 -19.54
N TYR A 68 -16.50 42.51 -18.52
CA TYR A 68 -16.00 43.88 -18.62
C TYR A 68 -14.86 44.02 -19.64
N ASN A 69 -14.00 43.01 -19.81
CA ASN A 69 -13.01 42.99 -20.90
C ASN A 69 -13.66 42.79 -22.28
N SER A 70 -14.69 41.94 -22.42
CA SER A 70 -15.42 41.83 -23.69
C SER A 70 -16.13 43.14 -24.02
N ASP A 71 -16.84 43.74 -23.07
CA ASP A 71 -17.50 45.05 -23.19
C ASP A 71 -16.49 46.15 -23.56
N GLN A 72 -15.28 46.13 -23.00
CA GLN A 72 -14.21 47.04 -23.42
C GLN A 72 -13.71 46.74 -24.83
N THR A 73 -13.58 45.48 -25.25
CA THR A 73 -13.21 45.16 -26.65
C THR A 73 -14.35 45.46 -27.64
N GLU A 74 -15.61 45.37 -27.23
CA GLU A 74 -16.80 45.76 -27.99
C GLU A 74 -16.92 47.29 -28.06
N ALA A 75 -16.62 48.01 -26.98
CA ALA A 75 -16.47 49.47 -27.00
C ALA A 75 -15.31 49.91 -27.91
N ILE A 76 -14.17 49.20 -27.90
CA ILE A 76 -13.02 49.51 -28.77
C ILE A 76 -13.30 49.15 -30.24
N THR A 77 -14.03 48.07 -30.52
CA THR A 77 -14.43 47.73 -31.90
C THR A 77 -15.52 48.65 -32.42
N THR A 78 -16.54 49.01 -31.63
CA THR A 78 -17.52 50.03 -32.01
C THR A 78 -16.91 51.44 -32.11
N LEU A 79 -15.88 51.78 -31.33
CA LEU A 79 -15.08 53.00 -31.55
C LEU A 79 -14.25 52.95 -32.84
N LYS A 80 -13.71 51.79 -33.22
CA LYS A 80 -13.05 51.59 -34.52
C LYS A 80 -14.05 51.67 -35.67
N GLU A 81 -15.19 50.99 -35.57
CA GLU A 81 -16.25 51.04 -36.58
C GLU A 81 -16.86 52.44 -36.70
N THR A 82 -17.06 53.18 -35.61
CA THR A 82 -17.52 54.58 -35.69
C THR A 82 -16.44 55.53 -36.20
N LEU A 83 -15.15 55.28 -35.93
CA LEU A 83 -14.04 55.97 -36.60
C LEU A 83 -14.00 55.66 -38.10
N GLU A 84 -14.10 54.40 -38.50
CA GLU A 84 -14.14 53.97 -39.91
C GLU A 84 -15.39 54.50 -40.62
N GLN A 85 -16.55 54.48 -39.98
CA GLN A 85 -17.78 55.14 -40.47
C GLN A 85 -17.62 56.66 -40.51
N SER A 86 -16.88 57.29 -39.59
CA SER A 86 -16.59 58.74 -39.68
C SER A 86 -15.63 59.07 -40.83
N ILE A 87 -14.65 58.18 -41.09
CA ILE A 87 -13.72 58.26 -42.22
C ILE A 87 -14.48 58.04 -43.54
N GLU A 88 -15.42 57.10 -43.57
CA GLU A 88 -16.24 56.82 -44.75
C GLU A 88 -17.37 57.86 -44.94
N GLN A 89 -17.86 58.48 -43.87
CA GLN A 89 -18.67 59.70 -43.93
C GLN A 89 -17.84 60.90 -44.41
N LEU A 90 -16.57 61.01 -44.05
CA LEU A 90 -15.68 62.05 -44.59
C LEU A 90 -15.30 61.79 -46.05
N ARG A 91 -15.10 60.53 -46.46
CA ARG A 91 -14.92 60.13 -47.86
C ARG A 91 -16.18 60.38 -48.68
N SER A 92 -17.35 59.93 -48.22
CA SER A 92 -18.63 60.17 -48.90
C SER A 92 -19.09 61.64 -48.83
N GLN A 93 -18.71 62.42 -47.82
CA GLN A 93 -18.83 63.89 -47.86
C GLN A 93 -17.90 64.51 -48.90
N ARG A 94 -16.65 64.06 -49.01
CA ARG A 94 -15.72 64.53 -50.07
C ARG A 94 -16.25 64.16 -51.47
N LEU A 95 -16.84 62.98 -51.64
CA LEU A 95 -17.45 62.52 -52.90
C LEU A 95 -18.77 63.25 -53.23
N SER A 96 -19.65 63.48 -52.25
CA SER A 96 -20.91 64.23 -52.49
C SER A 96 -20.65 65.71 -52.76
N ARG A 97 -19.68 66.33 -52.09
CA ARG A 97 -19.16 67.69 -52.41
C ARG A 97 -18.58 67.79 -53.83
N LEU A 98 -18.25 66.68 -54.50
CA LEU A 98 -17.80 66.64 -55.90
C LEU A 98 -18.96 66.47 -56.91
N SER A 99 -20.21 66.26 -56.44
CA SER A 99 -21.39 66.12 -57.31
C SER A 99 -22.34 67.34 -57.31
N GLY A 100 -22.27 68.19 -56.27
CA GLY A 100 -23.23 69.27 -56.03
C GLY A 100 -22.71 70.70 -56.26
N VAL A 101 -22.90 71.22 -57.47
CA VAL A 101 -22.97 72.66 -57.83
C VAL A 101 -21.80 73.58 -57.40
N ARG A 102 -20.86 73.74 -58.35
CA ARG A 102 -20.02 74.92 -58.65
C ARG A 102 -20.14 76.18 -57.75
N SER A 103 -19.01 76.63 -57.18
CA SER A 103 -18.57 78.04 -57.22
C SER A 103 -17.04 78.16 -57.08
N ALA A 104 -16.50 79.34 -57.38
CA ALA A 104 -15.13 79.50 -57.89
C ALA A 104 -13.98 79.48 -56.86
N SER A 105 -12.77 79.23 -57.40
CA SER A 105 -11.46 79.68 -56.89
C SER A 105 -10.95 79.20 -55.52
N MET A 106 -10.06 78.20 -55.53
CA MET A 106 -8.59 78.42 -55.54
C MET A 106 -7.86 77.06 -55.54
N SER A 107 -6.65 77.00 -56.13
CA SER A 107 -5.83 75.78 -56.13
C SER A 107 -4.34 76.12 -56.09
N SER A 108 -3.60 75.49 -55.17
CA SER A 108 -2.14 75.52 -55.13
C SER A 108 -1.59 74.27 -54.45
N LEU A 109 -1.21 73.30 -55.29
CA LEU A 109 0.02 72.49 -55.24
C LEU A 109 0.52 72.06 -53.83
N CYS A 110 0.33 70.81 -53.39
CA CYS A 110 0.92 69.53 -53.88
C CYS A 110 2.35 69.27 -53.38
N ALA A 111 2.51 68.10 -52.74
CA ALA A 111 3.75 67.35 -52.60
C ALA A 111 3.48 65.88 -53.01
N SER A 112 4.53 65.14 -53.35
CA SER A 112 4.54 63.80 -53.95
C SER A 112 4.02 62.69 -53.00
N ASP A 113 3.74 61.45 -53.42
CA ASP A 113 4.23 60.68 -54.58
C ASP A 113 3.18 59.76 -55.25
N LEU A 114 3.61 59.18 -56.38
CA LEU A 114 3.07 58.06 -57.18
C LEU A 114 2.08 57.13 -56.42
N ASP A 115 0.96 56.70 -57.00
CA ASP A 115 0.95 55.77 -58.14
C ASP A 115 -0.44 55.64 -58.86
N THR A 116 -0.55 54.72 -59.82
CA THR A 116 -1.76 54.26 -60.56
C THR A 116 -2.36 55.14 -61.67
N THR A 117 -2.08 54.69 -62.89
CA THR A 117 -2.68 55.05 -64.18
C THR A 117 -4.21 54.83 -64.29
N ALA A 118 -4.95 55.76 -64.92
CA ALA A 118 -6.04 55.44 -65.89
C ALA A 118 -6.67 56.69 -66.57
N GLY A 119 -7.09 56.54 -67.84
CA GLY A 119 -8.43 57.05 -68.27
C GLY A 119 -8.59 58.43 -68.95
N SER A 120 -8.21 58.53 -70.23
CA SER A 120 -8.96 59.24 -71.31
C SER A 120 -9.55 60.66 -71.09
N GLY A 121 -9.09 61.67 -71.87
CA GLY A 121 -9.70 63.01 -71.88
C GLY A 121 -9.23 63.96 -73.00
N ASN A 122 -9.56 63.67 -74.27
CA ASN A 122 -9.19 64.52 -75.42
C ASN A 122 -9.76 65.96 -75.37
N ARG A 123 -8.91 66.99 -75.50
CA ARG A 123 -8.94 67.92 -76.66
C ARG A 123 -7.76 68.91 -76.74
N ARG A 124 -7.20 68.94 -77.95
CA ARG A 124 -6.05 69.70 -78.46
C ARG A 124 -6.11 71.22 -78.21
N LEU A 125 -4.95 71.83 -77.94
CA LEU A 125 -4.29 72.76 -78.87
C LEU A 125 -2.75 72.55 -78.77
N ASN A 126 -2.01 72.89 -79.83
CA ASN A 126 -0.64 72.39 -80.05
C ASN A 126 0.48 73.39 -79.68
N PRO A 127 1.71 72.91 -79.40
CA PRO A 127 2.85 73.71 -78.99
C PRO A 127 3.75 74.18 -80.15
N THR A 128 4.62 75.15 -79.87
CA THR A 128 5.82 75.45 -80.69
C THR A 128 7.06 75.73 -79.83
N SER A 129 7.69 74.67 -79.35
CA SER A 129 9.12 74.67 -78.98
C SER A 129 9.78 73.47 -79.70
N PRO A 130 10.85 73.68 -80.47
CA PRO A 130 11.42 72.62 -81.31
C PRO A 130 12.26 71.63 -80.49
N LEU A 131 11.66 70.48 -80.22
CA LEU A 131 12.32 69.22 -79.84
C LEU A 131 13.59 68.97 -80.68
N LYS A 132 14.71 68.66 -80.01
CA LYS A 132 15.74 67.77 -80.58
C LYS A 132 16.71 67.19 -79.55
N ASP A 133 16.28 66.11 -78.90
CA ASP A 133 17.22 65.08 -78.44
C ASP A 133 17.46 64.08 -79.59
N TYR A 134 18.69 64.07 -80.08
CA TYR A 134 19.37 62.95 -80.72
C TYR A 134 20.87 63.18 -80.45
N GLY A 135 21.67 62.20 -80.07
CA GLY A 135 21.39 60.78 -79.95
C GLY A 135 22.71 60.04 -80.17
N ASP A 136 23.23 59.48 -79.08
CA ASP A 136 24.39 58.56 -78.95
C ASP A 136 25.39 58.44 -80.12
N LEU A 137 26.65 58.84 -79.89
CA LEU A 137 27.82 58.14 -80.42
C LEU A 137 29.15 58.60 -79.78
N GLY A 138 29.85 57.68 -79.12
CA GLY A 138 31.30 57.51 -79.33
C GLY A 138 32.32 58.14 -78.37
N VAL A 139 33.06 57.24 -77.68
CA VAL A 139 34.52 57.29 -77.45
C VAL A 139 35.11 58.37 -76.50
N ASN A 140 35.38 57.93 -75.27
CA ASN A 140 36.63 58.16 -74.50
C ASN A 140 37.50 59.42 -74.76
N ARG A 141 37.64 60.29 -73.74
CA ARG A 141 38.90 60.40 -72.93
C ARG A 141 38.87 61.41 -71.76
N ARG A 142 39.16 60.89 -70.56
CA ARG A 142 40.04 61.44 -69.48
C ARG A 142 40.03 62.94 -69.12
N ARG A 143 39.64 63.19 -67.86
CA ARG A 143 40.33 64.00 -66.81
C ARG A 143 40.35 65.55 -66.87
N ARG A 144 39.61 66.10 -65.87
CA ARG A 144 40.11 66.95 -64.74
C ARG A 144 40.37 68.45 -65.00
N SER A 145 40.26 69.22 -63.91
CA SER A 145 40.56 70.66 -63.73
C SER A 145 39.43 71.59 -64.21
N ARG A 146 38.85 72.49 -63.39
CA ARG A 146 39.33 73.55 -62.45
C ARG A 146 39.43 74.92 -63.12
N SER A 147 38.74 75.90 -62.52
CA SER A 147 38.99 77.35 -62.52
C SER A 147 39.17 78.07 -63.87
N ALA A 148 38.24 78.96 -64.18
CA ALA A 148 38.39 79.93 -65.26
C ALA A 148 39.57 80.89 -64.98
N SER A 149 40.45 81.09 -65.97
CA SER A 149 41.39 82.20 -66.02
C SER A 149 40.92 83.19 -67.08
N VAL A 150 40.69 84.44 -66.72
CA VAL A 150 40.41 85.51 -67.70
C VAL A 150 41.64 85.71 -68.58
N ARG A 151 41.43 85.72 -69.90
CA ARG A 151 42.34 86.28 -70.89
C ARG A 151 41.54 87.18 -71.81
N PHE A 152 42.07 88.35 -72.12
CA PHE A 152 41.58 89.16 -73.23
C PHE A 152 42.05 88.52 -74.54
N VAL A 153 41.26 88.70 -75.60
CA VAL A 153 41.51 88.15 -76.94
C VAL A 153 41.89 89.33 -77.84
N ASP A 154 43.06 89.24 -78.46
CA ASP A 154 43.48 90.19 -79.51
C ASP A 154 42.90 89.80 -80.88
N GLU A 155 42.89 90.78 -81.78
CA GLU A 155 42.08 90.80 -82.99
C GLU A 155 42.52 89.78 -84.05
N ALA A 156 41.58 88.94 -84.52
CA ALA A 156 41.06 89.00 -85.90
C ALA A 156 40.08 87.86 -86.20
N GLY A 157 38.88 88.19 -86.70
CA GLY A 157 38.09 87.25 -87.51
C GLY A 157 37.03 86.40 -86.81
N ASP A 158 36.23 86.96 -85.89
CA ASP A 158 34.99 86.27 -85.44
C ASP A 158 33.81 87.23 -85.14
N HIS A 159 33.36 87.96 -86.17
CA HIS A 159 32.23 88.90 -86.06
C HIS A 159 30.90 88.19 -85.80
N GLU A 160 30.74 86.91 -86.18
CA GLU A 160 29.52 86.14 -85.88
C GLU A 160 29.43 85.77 -84.40
N GLN A 161 30.54 85.40 -83.75
CA GLN A 161 30.57 85.27 -82.29
C GLN A 161 30.29 86.60 -81.58
N LEU A 162 30.82 87.71 -82.09
CA LEU A 162 30.57 89.04 -81.50
C LEU A 162 29.11 89.48 -81.70
N HIS A 163 28.49 89.19 -82.85
CA HIS A 163 27.06 89.37 -83.03
C HIS A 163 26.22 88.42 -82.16
N SER A 164 26.59 87.15 -82.01
CA SER A 164 25.94 86.23 -81.06
C SER A 164 26.07 86.69 -79.62
N LEU A 165 27.20 87.31 -79.24
CA LEU A 165 27.39 87.90 -77.92
C LEU A 165 26.52 89.16 -77.75
N HIS A 166 26.51 90.07 -78.71
CA HIS A 166 25.66 91.27 -78.67
C HIS A 166 24.16 90.95 -78.75
N GLN A 167 23.79 89.87 -79.44
CA GLN A 167 22.44 89.30 -79.49
C GLN A 167 22.09 88.73 -78.11
N SER A 168 22.88 87.80 -77.57
CA SER A 168 22.64 87.23 -76.23
C SER A 168 22.69 88.28 -75.10
N LEU A 169 23.47 89.36 -75.24
CA LEU A 169 23.45 90.51 -74.32
C LEU A 169 22.19 91.36 -74.48
N ARG A 170 21.67 91.56 -75.71
CA ARG A 170 20.36 92.19 -75.94
C ARG A 170 19.22 91.34 -75.40
N ASP A 171 19.25 90.05 -75.68
CA ASP A 171 18.24 89.08 -75.26
C ASP A 171 18.25 89.00 -73.72
N LEU A 172 19.43 88.86 -73.09
CA LEU A 172 19.59 88.93 -71.63
C LEU A 172 19.17 90.30 -71.05
N THR A 173 19.42 91.42 -71.74
CA THR A 173 18.91 92.74 -71.29
C THR A 173 17.39 92.81 -71.40
N SER A 174 16.81 92.20 -72.44
CA SER A 174 15.35 92.12 -72.63
C SER A 174 14.69 91.17 -71.64
N ASP A 175 15.34 90.07 -71.28
CA ASP A 175 14.92 89.14 -70.24
C ASP A 175 15.12 89.74 -68.85
N GLN A 176 16.14 90.56 -68.61
CA GLN A 176 16.30 91.35 -67.38
C GLN A 176 15.21 92.43 -67.26
N LEU A 177 14.89 93.14 -68.35
CA LEU A 177 13.76 94.08 -68.38
C LEU A 177 12.44 93.35 -68.14
N ARG A 178 12.22 92.21 -68.79
CA ARG A 178 11.02 91.39 -68.65
C ARG A 178 10.90 90.75 -67.26
N LEU A 179 12.00 90.27 -66.68
CA LEU A 179 12.07 89.80 -65.29
C LEU A 179 11.84 90.94 -64.30
N ASN A 180 12.32 92.15 -64.58
CA ASN A 180 12.05 93.33 -63.77
C ASN A 180 10.56 93.74 -63.86
N ASP A 181 9.96 93.64 -65.04
CA ASP A 181 8.54 93.82 -65.26
C ASP A 181 7.69 92.73 -64.59
N ASP A 182 8.12 91.47 -64.65
CA ASP A 182 7.45 90.34 -63.99
C ASP A 182 7.63 90.40 -62.47
N LEU A 183 8.78 90.82 -61.96
CA LEU A 183 8.99 91.17 -60.54
C LEU A 183 8.16 92.39 -60.12
N SER A 184 8.01 93.40 -60.99
CA SER A 184 7.14 94.56 -60.71
C SER A 184 5.66 94.17 -60.71
N ARG A 185 5.25 93.25 -61.59
CA ARG A 185 3.91 92.62 -61.58
C ARG A 185 3.71 91.78 -60.33
N GLU A 186 4.66 90.94 -59.95
CA GLU A 186 4.61 90.10 -58.74
C GLU A 186 4.64 90.94 -57.46
N LEU A 187 5.42 92.02 -57.40
CA LEU A 187 5.39 92.99 -56.31
C LEU A 187 4.07 93.77 -56.27
N ALA A 188 3.48 94.11 -57.42
CA ALA A 188 2.15 94.72 -57.46
C ALA A 188 1.05 93.74 -57.01
N TYR A 189 1.15 92.46 -57.40
CA TYR A 189 0.27 91.39 -56.92
C TYR A 189 0.45 91.15 -55.42
N ARG A 190 1.68 91.06 -54.91
CA ARG A 190 1.97 90.92 -53.47
C ARG A 190 1.49 92.12 -52.67
N ASN A 191 1.77 93.35 -53.10
CA ASN A 191 1.24 94.54 -52.44
C ASN A 191 -0.30 94.55 -52.45
N ARG A 192 -0.93 94.04 -53.51
CA ARG A 192 -2.39 93.91 -53.59
C ARG A 192 -2.93 92.84 -52.66
N THR A 193 -2.34 91.64 -52.62
CA THR A 193 -2.73 90.57 -51.68
C THR A 193 -2.35 90.91 -50.24
N GLU A 194 -1.31 91.71 -49.99
CA GLU A 194 -1.00 92.29 -48.68
C GLU A 194 -2.02 93.33 -48.26
N VAL A 195 -2.49 94.20 -49.17
CA VAL A 195 -3.59 95.14 -48.87
C VAL A 195 -4.91 94.40 -48.68
N GLU A 196 -5.17 93.33 -49.43
CA GLU A 196 -6.38 92.52 -49.31
C GLU A 196 -6.35 91.64 -48.04
N THR A 197 -5.19 91.10 -47.64
CA THR A 197 -5.03 90.41 -46.33
C THR A 197 -4.99 91.38 -45.16
N LYS A 198 -4.37 92.55 -45.27
CA LYS A 198 -4.46 93.61 -44.25
C LYS A 198 -5.89 94.12 -44.10
N LYS A 199 -6.67 94.21 -45.18
CA LYS A 199 -8.12 94.48 -45.13
C LYS A 199 -8.91 93.34 -44.51
N ALA A 200 -8.62 92.08 -44.85
CA ALA A 200 -9.28 90.92 -44.24
C ALA A 200 -8.97 90.83 -42.73
N LEU A 201 -7.73 91.14 -42.33
CA LEU A 201 -7.33 91.27 -40.92
C LEU A 201 -8.01 92.46 -40.25
N GLN A 202 -8.12 93.62 -40.90
CA GLN A 202 -8.85 94.78 -40.37
C GLN A 202 -10.37 94.52 -40.27
N GLU A 203 -10.96 93.77 -41.20
CA GLU A 203 -12.34 93.28 -41.07
C GLU A 203 -12.46 92.26 -39.93
N LEU A 204 -11.49 91.36 -39.75
CA LEU A 204 -11.47 90.42 -38.63
C LEU A 204 -11.32 91.15 -37.28
N THR A 205 -10.46 92.17 -37.18
CA THR A 205 -10.34 93.03 -36.01
C THR A 205 -11.62 93.82 -35.77
N ALA A 206 -12.20 94.48 -36.79
CA ALA A 206 -13.46 95.19 -36.65
C ALA A 206 -14.63 94.27 -36.26
N ARG A 207 -14.65 93.02 -36.76
CA ARG A 207 -15.60 91.98 -36.31
C ARG A 207 -15.29 91.50 -34.90
N LEU A 208 -14.03 91.48 -34.46
CA LEU A 208 -13.63 91.15 -33.08
C LEU A 208 -14.08 92.26 -32.12
N ASP A 209 -13.86 93.53 -32.48
CA ASP A 209 -14.26 94.70 -31.71
C ASP A 209 -15.80 94.79 -31.62
N GLN A 210 -16.52 94.54 -32.72
CA GLN A 210 -17.98 94.40 -32.71
C GLN A 210 -18.43 93.20 -31.86
N ALA A 211 -17.76 92.05 -31.94
CA ALA A 211 -18.07 90.88 -31.11
C ALA A 211 -17.72 91.05 -29.62
N GLN A 212 -16.85 92.00 -29.27
CA GLN A 212 -16.60 92.42 -27.88
C GLN A 212 -17.59 93.49 -27.40
N GLN A 213 -18.06 94.39 -28.27
CA GLN A 213 -19.02 95.43 -27.88
C GLN A 213 -20.49 94.97 -27.88
N GLN A 214 -20.86 93.94 -28.64
CA GLN A 214 -22.27 93.57 -28.84
C GLN A 214 -22.76 92.35 -28.03
N GLU A 215 -21.88 91.66 -27.28
CA GLU A 215 -22.26 90.67 -26.28
C GLU A 215 -21.42 90.80 -25.01
N THR A 216 -22.04 91.16 -23.88
CA THR A 216 -21.36 91.07 -22.58
C THR A 216 -21.07 89.60 -22.26
N VAL A 217 -19.86 89.31 -21.78
CA VAL A 217 -19.37 87.93 -21.53
C VAL A 217 -20.37 87.09 -20.74
N SER A 218 -21.04 87.69 -19.76
CA SER A 218 -22.11 87.08 -18.96
C SER A 218 -23.22 86.44 -19.80
N GLN A 219 -23.70 87.10 -20.87
CA GLN A 219 -24.76 86.55 -21.73
C GLN A 219 -24.30 85.38 -22.59
N ARG A 220 -23.02 85.36 -22.98
CA ARG A 220 -22.43 84.23 -23.72
C ARG A 220 -22.24 83.02 -22.80
N VAL A 221 -21.82 83.25 -21.55
CA VAL A 221 -21.75 82.20 -20.52
C VAL A 221 -23.14 81.67 -20.18
N GLU A 222 -24.13 82.55 -19.96
CA GLU A 222 -25.52 82.17 -19.68
C GLU A 222 -26.13 81.35 -20.83
N ARG A 223 -25.90 81.74 -22.10
CA ARG A 223 -26.32 80.94 -23.26
C ARG A 223 -25.55 79.63 -23.42
N ARG A 224 -24.25 79.57 -23.10
CA ARG A 224 -23.51 78.29 -23.13
C ARG A 224 -23.93 77.36 -22.00
N LEU A 225 -24.29 77.87 -20.82
CA LEU A 225 -24.88 77.08 -19.74
C LEU A 225 -26.27 76.56 -20.13
N GLN A 226 -27.14 77.39 -20.72
CA GLN A 226 -28.43 76.94 -21.25
C GLN A 226 -28.29 75.87 -22.34
N GLN A 227 -27.27 75.97 -23.21
CA GLN A 227 -26.93 74.92 -24.17
C GLN A 227 -26.44 73.64 -23.48
N LEU A 228 -25.52 73.75 -22.52
CA LEU A 228 -25.02 72.60 -21.74
C LEU A 228 -26.14 71.89 -20.97
N GLU A 229 -27.11 72.62 -20.41
CA GLU A 229 -28.28 71.99 -19.81
C GLU A 229 -29.21 71.32 -20.84
N GLN A 230 -29.31 71.85 -22.06
CA GLN A 230 -30.09 71.22 -23.12
C GLN A 230 -29.39 69.96 -23.64
N GLU A 231 -28.07 70.03 -23.86
CA GLU A 231 -27.19 68.90 -24.16
C GLU A 231 -27.37 67.81 -23.10
N MET A 232 -27.16 68.13 -21.81
CA MET A 232 -27.38 67.21 -20.67
C MET A 232 -28.80 66.62 -20.60
N ARG A 233 -29.85 67.39 -20.93
CA ARG A 233 -31.23 66.86 -20.99
C ARG A 233 -31.42 65.90 -22.16
N THR A 234 -30.81 66.16 -23.31
CA THR A 234 -30.85 65.24 -24.46
C THR A 234 -29.98 63.99 -24.27
N GLU A 235 -28.84 64.10 -23.59
CA GLU A 235 -28.01 62.96 -23.22
C GLU A 235 -28.74 62.05 -22.23
N ARG A 236 -29.42 62.60 -21.22
CA ARG A 236 -30.27 61.82 -20.30
C ARG A 236 -31.35 61.02 -21.03
N GLN A 237 -32.03 61.64 -22.01
CA GLN A 237 -33.00 60.93 -22.86
C GLN A 237 -32.36 59.89 -23.80
N GLN A 238 -31.09 60.06 -24.18
CA GLN A 238 -30.35 59.04 -24.92
C GLN A 238 -29.89 57.88 -24.03
N THR A 239 -29.47 58.14 -22.78
CA THR A 239 -29.14 57.09 -21.82
C THR A 239 -30.36 56.29 -21.38
N GLU A 240 -31.52 56.96 -21.21
CA GLU A 240 -32.81 56.31 -20.92
C GLU A 240 -33.21 55.37 -22.08
N ARG A 241 -33.12 55.82 -23.34
CA ARG A 241 -33.36 54.96 -24.51
C ARG A 241 -32.34 53.84 -24.68
N ARG A 242 -31.09 54.02 -24.25
CA ARG A 242 -30.07 52.94 -24.21
C ARG A 242 -30.42 51.91 -23.13
N GLN A 243 -30.90 52.36 -21.97
CA GLN A 243 -31.36 51.50 -20.88
C GLN A 243 -32.59 50.67 -21.30
N ASP A 244 -33.55 51.28 -22.01
CA ASP A 244 -34.67 50.55 -22.63
C ASP A 244 -34.16 49.50 -23.64
N HIS A 245 -33.20 49.85 -24.50
CA HIS A 245 -32.60 48.90 -25.45
C HIS A 245 -31.90 47.73 -24.74
N LEU A 246 -31.13 47.99 -23.69
CA LEU A 246 -30.50 46.96 -22.87
C LEU A 246 -31.53 46.06 -22.19
N GLY A 247 -32.69 46.58 -21.77
CA GLY A 247 -33.82 45.79 -21.29
C GLY A 247 -34.35 44.80 -22.34
N HIS A 248 -34.48 45.24 -23.60
CA HIS A 248 -34.92 44.38 -24.70
C HIS A 248 -33.85 43.32 -25.08
N VAL A 249 -32.57 43.69 -25.10
CA VAL A 249 -31.46 42.74 -25.35
C VAL A 249 -31.35 41.72 -24.21
N SER A 250 -31.52 42.14 -22.96
CA SER A 250 -31.55 41.23 -21.79
C SER A 250 -32.67 40.20 -21.90
N ALA A 251 -33.88 40.61 -22.32
CA ALA A 251 -34.99 39.69 -22.56
C ALA A 251 -34.67 38.67 -23.68
N GLN A 252 -34.06 39.11 -24.79
CA GLN A 252 -33.66 38.22 -25.89
C GLN A 252 -32.57 37.22 -25.46
N LEU A 253 -31.57 37.66 -24.67
CA LEU A 253 -30.54 36.78 -24.12
C LEU A 253 -31.13 35.73 -23.16
N GLN A 254 -32.10 36.11 -22.32
CA GLN A 254 -32.81 35.15 -21.46
C GLN A 254 -33.63 34.11 -22.25
N GLU A 255 -34.15 34.46 -23.44
CA GLU A 255 -34.79 33.47 -24.32
C GLU A 255 -33.78 32.52 -24.99
N GLU A 256 -32.65 33.02 -25.48
CA GLU A 256 -31.61 32.16 -26.07
C GLU A 256 -30.92 31.26 -25.05
N LEU A 257 -30.80 31.69 -23.79
CA LEU A 257 -30.36 30.82 -22.68
C LEU A 257 -31.36 29.67 -22.45
N LYS A 258 -32.67 29.94 -22.36
CA LYS A 258 -33.70 28.90 -22.24
C LYS A 258 -33.72 27.93 -23.45
N LYS A 259 -33.40 28.42 -24.65
CA LYS A 259 -33.22 27.59 -25.86
C LYS A 259 -31.92 26.78 -25.87
N ARG A 260 -30.92 27.13 -25.06
CA ARG A 260 -29.71 26.32 -24.82
C ARG A 260 -29.95 25.29 -23.71
N GLU A 261 -30.64 25.67 -22.64
CA GLU A 261 -31.02 24.78 -21.53
C GLU A 261 -31.91 23.61 -22.00
N SER A 262 -32.91 23.88 -22.85
CA SER A 262 -33.75 22.83 -23.45
C SER A 262 -32.92 21.81 -24.26
N LYS A 263 -31.98 22.28 -25.10
CA LYS A 263 -31.07 21.42 -25.87
C LYS A 263 -30.10 20.64 -24.99
N ALA A 264 -29.67 21.19 -23.85
CA ALA A 264 -28.89 20.46 -22.86
C ALA A 264 -29.72 19.32 -22.22
N GLY A 265 -30.99 19.57 -21.90
CA GLY A 265 -31.93 18.55 -21.41
C GLY A 265 -32.24 17.45 -22.42
N GLU A 266 -32.37 17.79 -23.71
CA GLU A 266 -32.50 16.81 -24.81
C GLU A 266 -31.26 15.91 -24.92
N MET A 267 -30.06 16.47 -24.77
CA MET A 267 -28.81 15.70 -24.76
C MET A 267 -28.67 14.84 -23.49
N GLU A 268 -29.07 15.34 -22.33
CA GLU A 268 -29.04 14.60 -21.06
C GLU A 268 -30.04 13.42 -21.07
N THR A 269 -31.26 13.62 -21.61
CA THR A 269 -32.24 12.53 -21.81
C THR A 269 -31.74 11.51 -22.84
N SER A 270 -31.14 11.95 -23.95
CA SER A 270 -30.48 11.04 -24.91
C SER A 270 -29.37 10.20 -24.29
N LEU A 271 -28.63 10.72 -23.31
CA LEU A 271 -27.62 9.98 -22.56
C LEU A 271 -28.25 9.01 -21.56
N LYS A 272 -29.30 9.41 -20.83
CA LYS A 272 -30.06 8.53 -19.93
C LYS A 272 -30.68 7.34 -20.68
N ASP A 273 -31.25 7.56 -21.86
CA ASP A 273 -31.80 6.50 -22.72
C ASP A 273 -30.73 5.51 -23.20
N LYS A 274 -29.52 5.98 -23.51
CA LYS A 274 -28.39 5.12 -23.88
C LYS A 274 -27.90 4.31 -22.67
N LEU A 275 -27.85 4.92 -21.49
CA LEU A 275 -27.42 4.27 -20.26
C LEU A 275 -28.43 3.19 -19.84
N GLY A 276 -29.74 3.47 -19.90
CA GLY A 276 -30.80 2.49 -19.65
C GLY A 276 -30.79 1.31 -20.64
N LYS A 277 -30.42 1.54 -21.92
CA LYS A 277 -30.21 0.45 -22.89
C LYS A 277 -29.04 -0.45 -22.49
N LEU A 278 -27.88 0.12 -22.18
CA LEU A 278 -26.71 -0.62 -21.70
C LEU A 278 -27.00 -1.37 -20.39
N GLU A 279 -27.83 -0.82 -19.49
CA GLU A 279 -28.29 -1.51 -18.28
C GLU A 279 -29.25 -2.67 -18.60
N SER A 280 -30.11 -2.54 -19.61
CA SER A 280 -30.98 -3.62 -20.06
C SER A 280 -30.20 -4.76 -20.75
N GLU A 281 -29.18 -4.43 -21.55
CA GLU A 281 -28.26 -5.40 -22.16
C GLU A 281 -27.43 -6.12 -21.08
N LYS A 282 -26.93 -5.39 -20.09
CA LYS A 282 -26.29 -5.93 -18.87
C LYS A 282 -27.24 -6.81 -18.04
N GLY A 283 -28.55 -6.57 -18.10
CA GLY A 283 -29.59 -7.44 -17.55
C GLY A 283 -29.70 -8.75 -18.34
N GLN A 284 -29.86 -8.67 -19.65
CA GLN A 284 -29.95 -9.82 -20.56
C GLN A 284 -28.72 -10.73 -20.45
N LEU A 285 -27.52 -10.15 -20.47
CA LEU A 285 -26.26 -10.90 -20.31
C LEU A 285 -26.15 -11.61 -18.95
N LYS A 286 -26.68 -11.01 -17.86
CA LYS A 286 -26.76 -11.70 -16.56
C LYS A 286 -27.73 -12.88 -16.61
N GLU A 287 -28.93 -12.69 -17.18
CA GLU A 287 -29.89 -13.77 -17.35
C GLU A 287 -29.31 -14.92 -18.19
N GLU A 288 -28.60 -14.62 -19.27
CA GLU A 288 -27.93 -15.64 -20.09
C GLU A 288 -26.85 -16.38 -19.30
N LEU A 289 -26.01 -15.67 -18.54
CA LEU A 289 -25.01 -16.29 -17.67
C LEU A 289 -25.68 -17.19 -16.61
N GLU A 290 -26.83 -16.80 -16.06
CA GLU A 290 -27.62 -17.68 -15.20
C GLU A 290 -28.25 -18.87 -15.94
N ARG A 291 -28.73 -18.70 -17.18
CA ARG A 291 -29.23 -19.80 -18.03
C ARG A 291 -28.10 -20.81 -18.31
N TYR A 292 -26.88 -20.34 -18.58
CA TYR A 292 -25.70 -21.20 -18.74
C TYR A 292 -25.31 -21.89 -17.43
N ARG A 293 -25.32 -21.20 -16.29
CA ARG A 293 -25.11 -21.84 -14.96
C ARG A 293 -26.16 -22.92 -14.68
N ARG A 294 -27.45 -22.62 -14.87
CA ARG A 294 -28.54 -23.61 -14.70
C ARG A 294 -28.32 -24.85 -15.58
N ARG A 295 -27.87 -24.68 -16.83
CA ARG A 295 -27.50 -25.80 -17.72
C ARG A 295 -26.26 -26.56 -17.25
N LEU A 296 -25.23 -25.88 -16.73
CA LEU A 296 -24.05 -26.52 -16.18
C LEU A 296 -24.40 -27.39 -14.97
N ASN A 297 -25.12 -26.84 -13.99
CA ASN A 297 -25.60 -27.58 -12.81
C ASN A 297 -26.48 -28.79 -13.21
N GLN A 298 -27.28 -28.68 -14.28
CA GLN A 298 -28.04 -29.82 -14.83
C GLN A 298 -27.12 -30.88 -15.44
N THR A 299 -26.07 -30.51 -16.18
CA THR A 299 -25.10 -31.47 -16.69
C THR A 299 -24.22 -32.09 -15.59
N GLU A 300 -23.98 -31.38 -14.49
CA GLU A 300 -23.26 -31.87 -13.33
C GLU A 300 -24.11 -32.89 -12.55
N GLY A 301 -25.39 -32.60 -12.27
CA GLY A 301 -26.31 -33.58 -11.68
C GLY A 301 -26.58 -34.79 -12.58
N ASN A 302 -26.58 -34.62 -13.91
CA ASN A 302 -26.64 -35.73 -14.86
C ASN A 302 -25.34 -36.57 -14.85
N ARG A 303 -24.18 -35.94 -14.61
CA ARG A 303 -22.90 -36.65 -14.42
C ARG A 303 -22.86 -37.41 -13.10
N GLU A 304 -23.38 -36.82 -12.02
CA GLU A 304 -23.46 -37.43 -10.70
C GLU A 304 -24.41 -38.64 -10.69
N THR A 305 -25.59 -38.53 -11.30
CA THR A 305 -26.50 -39.68 -11.44
C THR A 305 -25.91 -40.79 -12.32
N LEU A 306 -25.14 -40.47 -13.36
CA LEU A 306 -24.36 -41.46 -14.13
C LEU A 306 -23.22 -42.09 -13.31
N LEU A 307 -22.56 -41.33 -12.42
CA LEU A 307 -21.54 -41.87 -11.51
C LEU A 307 -22.17 -42.85 -10.51
N CYS A 308 -23.31 -42.51 -9.91
CA CYS A 308 -24.06 -43.44 -9.06
C CYS A 308 -24.46 -44.73 -9.81
N GLN A 309 -24.92 -44.62 -11.07
CA GLN A 309 -25.21 -45.81 -11.89
C GLN A 309 -23.96 -46.66 -12.18
N VAL A 310 -22.79 -46.04 -12.39
CA VAL A 310 -21.51 -46.75 -12.54
C VAL A 310 -21.08 -47.40 -11.22
N GLU A 311 -21.35 -46.79 -10.08
CA GLU A 311 -21.08 -47.33 -8.75
C GLU A 311 -22.03 -48.49 -8.41
N ASP A 312 -23.32 -48.38 -8.69
CA ASP A 312 -24.29 -49.47 -8.59
C ASP A 312 -23.89 -50.67 -9.47
N LEU A 313 -23.42 -50.43 -10.70
CA LEU A 313 -22.92 -51.48 -11.59
C LEU A 313 -21.61 -52.10 -11.09
N ARG A 314 -20.73 -51.32 -10.44
CA ARG A 314 -19.53 -51.86 -9.78
C ARG A 314 -19.91 -52.71 -8.57
N SER A 315 -20.85 -52.29 -7.73
CA SER A 315 -21.36 -53.08 -6.60
C SER A 315 -22.09 -54.35 -7.04
N GLN A 316 -22.78 -54.33 -8.19
CA GLN A 316 -23.35 -55.52 -8.81
C GLN A 316 -22.26 -56.44 -9.36
N LEU A 317 -21.22 -55.91 -10.01
CA LEU A 317 -20.08 -56.70 -10.50
C LEU A 317 -19.32 -57.37 -9.34
N ILE A 318 -19.07 -56.64 -8.25
CA ILE A 318 -18.44 -57.18 -7.04
C ILE A 318 -19.28 -58.32 -6.45
N LYS A 319 -20.60 -58.16 -6.33
CA LYS A 319 -21.48 -59.24 -5.85
C LYS A 319 -21.47 -60.47 -6.77
N VAL A 320 -21.51 -60.27 -8.09
CA VAL A 320 -21.39 -61.39 -9.06
C VAL A 320 -20.02 -62.06 -8.97
N GLU A 321 -18.96 -61.31 -8.64
CA GLU A 321 -17.61 -61.84 -8.45
C GLU A 321 -17.44 -62.55 -7.10
N GLU A 322 -18.09 -62.08 -6.04
CA GLU A 322 -18.25 -62.74 -4.75
C GLU A 322 -19.06 -64.05 -4.89
N ASP A 323 -20.19 -64.03 -5.59
CA ASP A 323 -21.00 -65.22 -5.92
C ASP A 323 -20.21 -66.21 -6.78
N ARG A 324 -19.44 -65.72 -7.77
CA ARG A 324 -18.53 -66.55 -8.58
C ARG A 324 -17.44 -67.19 -7.72
N ASN A 325 -16.88 -66.45 -6.77
CA ASN A 325 -15.89 -66.95 -5.82
C ASN A 325 -16.52 -67.96 -4.83
N HIS A 326 -17.76 -67.73 -4.39
CA HIS A 326 -18.51 -68.66 -3.53
C HIS A 326 -18.81 -69.96 -4.26
N LEU A 327 -19.30 -69.90 -5.50
CA LEU A 327 -19.48 -71.06 -6.38
C LEU A 327 -18.15 -71.77 -6.68
N GLN A 328 -17.06 -71.03 -6.90
CA GLN A 328 -15.72 -71.61 -7.08
C GLN A 328 -15.23 -72.32 -5.80
N HIS A 329 -15.54 -71.79 -4.62
CA HIS A 329 -15.24 -72.43 -3.34
C HIS A 329 -16.14 -73.66 -3.09
N GLN A 330 -17.41 -73.61 -3.47
CA GLN A 330 -18.35 -74.73 -3.39
C GLN A 330 -17.96 -75.86 -4.34
N VAL A 331 -17.56 -75.56 -5.58
CA VAL A 331 -16.95 -76.52 -6.53
C VAL A 331 -15.65 -77.09 -5.98
N SER A 332 -14.83 -76.29 -5.29
CA SER A 332 -13.61 -76.78 -4.62
C SER A 332 -13.95 -77.79 -3.51
N GLN A 333 -14.97 -77.51 -2.67
CA GLN A 333 -15.44 -78.44 -1.63
C GLN A 333 -16.02 -79.73 -2.23
N MET A 334 -16.84 -79.64 -3.28
CA MET A 334 -17.36 -80.80 -4.01
C MET A 334 -16.23 -81.65 -4.62
N SER A 335 -15.15 -81.02 -5.12
CA SER A 335 -13.98 -81.73 -5.66
C SER A 335 -13.20 -82.51 -4.59
N PHE A 336 -13.18 -82.02 -3.34
CA PHE A 336 -12.60 -82.73 -2.20
C PHE A 336 -13.49 -83.90 -1.74
N GLN A 337 -14.80 -83.70 -1.66
CA GLN A 337 -15.75 -84.76 -1.26
C GLN A 337 -15.71 -85.95 -2.24
N SER A 338 -15.69 -85.68 -3.56
CA SER A 338 -15.62 -86.73 -4.59
C SER A 338 -14.36 -87.60 -4.55
N GLN A 339 -13.29 -87.20 -3.85
CA GLN A 339 -12.08 -88.01 -3.70
C GLN A 339 -12.07 -88.88 -2.43
N HIS A 340 -12.83 -88.52 -1.38
CA HIS A 340 -12.77 -89.23 -0.11
C HIS A 340 -13.67 -90.48 -0.06
N GLU A 341 -14.77 -90.53 -0.83
CA GLU A 341 -15.70 -91.67 -0.85
C GLU A 341 -15.16 -92.89 -1.64
N ASN A 342 -14.17 -92.70 -2.51
CA ASN A 342 -13.68 -93.74 -3.42
C ASN A 342 -12.72 -94.78 -2.81
N LEU A 343 -12.33 -94.63 -1.53
CA LEU A 343 -11.33 -95.50 -0.87
C LEU A 343 -11.86 -96.43 0.23
N GLU A 344 -13.04 -96.15 0.80
CA GLU A 344 -13.62 -97.03 1.84
C GLU A 344 -14.46 -98.17 1.24
N GLU A 345 -15.13 -97.93 0.11
CA GLU A 345 -15.97 -98.92 -0.59
C GLU A 345 -15.15 -100.15 -1.05
N GLN A 346 -13.89 -99.94 -1.48
CA GLN A 346 -13.06 -101.02 -2.03
C GLN A 346 -12.57 -102.06 -1.01
N ARG A 347 -12.65 -101.78 0.30
CA ARG A 347 -12.18 -102.72 1.34
C ARG A 347 -13.21 -103.76 1.77
N ARG A 348 -14.48 -103.62 1.39
CA ARG A 348 -15.57 -104.54 1.80
C ARG A 348 -15.84 -105.72 0.85
N ILE A 349 -15.25 -105.71 -0.36
CA ILE A 349 -15.68 -106.60 -1.47
C ILE A 349 -14.77 -107.82 -1.70
N ARG A 350 -13.63 -107.98 -0.99
CA ARG A 350 -12.60 -109.00 -1.31
C ARG A 350 -12.20 -109.96 -0.18
N ALA A 351 -13.12 -110.34 0.69
CA ALA A 351 -12.91 -111.36 1.73
C ALA A 351 -14.12 -112.29 1.95
N GLY A 352 -14.98 -112.47 0.94
CA GLY A 352 -16.17 -113.33 1.01
C GLY A 352 -15.98 -114.66 0.27
N SER A 353 -16.20 -115.77 0.97
CA SER A 353 -16.38 -117.14 0.45
C SER A 353 -15.23 -117.77 -0.36
N LEU A 354 -14.47 -118.68 0.28
CA LEU A 354 -14.48 -120.09 -0.17
C LEU A 354 -14.12 -121.11 0.94
N ILE A 355 -15.14 -121.86 1.36
CA ILE A 355 -15.16 -123.31 1.68
C ILE A 355 -13.98 -123.91 2.51
N THR A 356 -14.32 -124.18 3.77
CA THR A 356 -13.83 -125.23 4.69
C THR A 356 -13.23 -126.51 4.07
N PHE A 357 -12.20 -127.11 4.70
CA PHE A 357 -12.15 -128.54 5.14
C PHE A 357 -10.78 -128.95 5.75
N CYS A 358 -10.27 -128.33 6.82
CA CYS A 358 -9.01 -128.82 7.44
C CYS A 358 -8.74 -128.47 8.94
N ASP A 359 -9.73 -128.03 9.70
CA ASP A 359 -9.54 -127.29 10.97
C ASP A 359 -9.13 -128.10 12.24
N VAL A 360 -8.69 -129.35 12.12
CA VAL A 360 -8.55 -130.26 13.29
C VAL A 360 -7.10 -130.57 13.70
N LEU A 361 -6.08 -130.33 12.85
CA LEU A 361 -4.69 -130.75 13.13
C LEU A 361 -3.61 -129.64 13.06
N HIS A 362 -3.99 -128.36 13.08
CA HIS A 362 -3.03 -127.24 13.15
C HIS A 362 -3.20 -126.30 14.37
N PHE A 363 -4.19 -126.56 15.23
CA PHE A 363 -4.61 -125.66 16.32
C PHE A 363 -3.59 -125.49 17.47
N THR A 364 -2.68 -126.45 17.67
CA THR A 364 -1.85 -126.53 18.88
C THR A 364 -0.39 -126.08 18.73
N LYS A 365 0.04 -125.62 17.54
CA LYS A 365 1.45 -125.24 17.29
C LYS A 365 1.70 -123.80 16.86
N LEU A 366 0.70 -123.11 16.27
CA LEU A 366 0.81 -121.68 15.92
C LEU A 366 0.65 -120.76 17.13
N THR A 367 -0.17 -121.14 18.12
CA THR A 367 -0.56 -120.30 19.26
C THR A 367 0.57 -119.90 20.22
N ALA A 368 1.80 -120.39 20.02
CA ALA A 368 2.99 -119.95 20.73
C ALA A 368 3.79 -118.92 19.91
N VAL A 369 4.03 -119.21 18.62
CA VAL A 369 4.75 -118.30 17.71
C VAL A 369 3.96 -117.01 17.51
N GLU A 370 2.66 -117.09 17.22
CA GLU A 370 1.84 -115.89 17.03
C GLU A 370 1.71 -115.02 18.29
N ARG A 371 1.93 -115.55 19.50
CA ARG A 371 1.97 -114.73 20.72
C ARG A 371 3.27 -113.94 20.79
N SER A 372 4.41 -114.62 20.62
CA SER A 372 5.71 -113.98 20.56
C SER A 372 5.82 -112.97 19.42
N GLU A 373 5.23 -113.24 18.25
CA GLU A 373 5.20 -112.31 17.12
C GLU A 373 4.26 -111.12 17.35
N ARG A 374 3.09 -111.32 18.00
CA ARG A 374 2.22 -110.20 18.41
C ARG A 374 2.92 -109.31 19.44
N GLU A 375 3.48 -109.90 20.50
CA GLU A 375 4.26 -109.19 21.53
C GLU A 375 5.45 -108.44 20.92
N LYS A 376 6.17 -109.05 19.98
CA LYS A 376 7.24 -108.39 19.22
C LYS A 376 6.71 -107.23 18.37
N GLN A 377 5.58 -107.39 17.69
CA GLN A 377 4.96 -106.32 16.89
C GLN A 377 4.36 -105.20 17.76
N ASP A 378 3.89 -105.51 18.98
CA ASP A 378 3.45 -104.52 19.97
C ASP A 378 4.64 -103.72 20.49
N LEU A 379 5.76 -104.38 20.81
CA LEU A 379 7.01 -103.73 21.22
C LEU A 379 7.66 -102.94 20.08
N GLU A 380 7.63 -103.44 18.83
CA GLU A 380 8.12 -102.70 17.66
C GLU A 380 7.24 -101.49 17.36
N ARG A 381 5.91 -101.58 17.53
CA ARG A 381 5.01 -100.42 17.49
C ARG A 381 5.33 -99.42 18.59
N GLN A 382 5.47 -99.85 19.85
CA GLN A 382 5.84 -98.96 20.97
C GLN A 382 7.22 -98.30 20.76
N ILE A 383 8.20 -99.01 20.20
CA ILE A 383 9.52 -98.44 19.87
C ILE A 383 9.43 -97.42 18.73
N VAL A 384 8.58 -97.65 17.72
CA VAL A 384 8.32 -96.66 16.66
C VAL A 384 7.55 -95.46 17.20
N GLU A 385 6.51 -95.68 18.01
CA GLU A 385 5.73 -94.62 18.67
C GLU A 385 6.62 -93.76 19.56
N LEU A 386 7.42 -94.35 20.45
CA LEU A 386 8.38 -93.63 21.29
C LEU A 386 9.44 -92.91 20.46
N ARG A 387 9.94 -93.49 19.36
CA ARG A 387 10.82 -92.77 18.42
C ARG A 387 10.12 -91.59 17.77
N THR A 388 8.85 -91.72 17.37
CA THR A 388 8.08 -90.59 16.82
C THR A 388 7.79 -89.53 17.88
N GLN A 389 7.49 -89.88 19.12
CA GLN A 389 7.26 -88.95 20.23
C GLN A 389 8.54 -88.22 20.65
N VAL A 390 9.67 -88.92 20.69
CA VAL A 390 11.01 -88.31 20.94
C VAL A 390 11.39 -87.39 19.78
N ASN A 391 11.23 -87.83 18.53
CA ASN A 391 11.51 -86.98 17.37
C ASN A 391 10.55 -85.77 17.31
N GLN A 392 9.27 -85.94 17.64
CA GLN A 392 8.29 -84.84 17.70
C GLN A 392 8.63 -83.86 18.82
N SER A 393 8.99 -84.33 20.02
CA SER A 393 9.36 -83.43 21.13
C SER A 393 10.70 -82.72 20.90
N ALA A 394 11.69 -83.38 20.27
CA ALA A 394 12.91 -82.72 19.80
C ALA A 394 12.62 -81.65 18.73
N MET A 395 11.88 -82.02 17.67
CA MET A 395 11.47 -81.08 16.62
C MET A 395 10.63 -79.91 17.17
N LEU A 396 9.73 -80.15 18.12
CA LEU A 396 8.95 -79.09 18.77
C LEU A 396 9.84 -78.17 19.63
N SER A 397 10.83 -78.71 20.34
CA SER A 397 11.82 -77.89 21.07
C SER A 397 12.63 -77.02 20.11
N GLU A 398 13.17 -77.61 19.04
CA GLU A 398 13.92 -76.88 18.00
C GLU A 398 13.06 -75.82 17.32
N ILE A 399 11.79 -76.14 17.00
CA ILE A 399 10.82 -75.19 16.46
C ILE A 399 10.53 -74.06 17.45
N ASP A 400 10.41 -74.32 18.75
CA ASP A 400 10.14 -73.30 19.76
C ASP A 400 11.39 -72.46 20.11
N ASP A 401 12.59 -73.04 20.02
CA ASP A 401 13.86 -72.32 20.09
C ASP A 401 14.03 -71.40 18.88
N LEU A 402 13.71 -71.90 17.66
CA LEU A 402 13.68 -71.10 16.43
C LEU A 402 12.62 -70.01 16.48
N LYS A 403 11.41 -70.27 17.00
CA LYS A 403 10.40 -69.23 17.25
C LYS A 403 10.92 -68.17 18.23
N ARG A 404 11.58 -68.56 19.32
CA ARG A 404 12.12 -67.61 20.30
C ARG A 404 13.26 -66.76 19.70
N SER A 405 14.13 -67.37 18.89
CA SER A 405 15.16 -66.67 18.10
C SER A 405 14.55 -65.71 17.08
N LEU A 406 13.55 -66.15 16.30
CA LEU A 406 12.85 -65.33 15.32
C LEU A 406 12.15 -64.13 15.97
N ASN A 407 11.38 -64.36 17.04
CA ASN A 407 10.73 -63.29 17.81
C ASN A 407 11.75 -62.28 18.40
N GLN A 408 12.95 -62.73 18.78
CA GLN A 408 14.01 -61.81 19.17
C GLN A 408 14.52 -61.00 17.96
N LYS A 409 14.79 -61.66 16.83
CA LYS A 409 15.25 -60.99 15.61
C LYS A 409 14.22 -60.02 15.04
N ASP A 410 12.93 -60.29 15.18
CA ASP A 410 11.87 -59.39 14.74
C ASP A 410 11.72 -58.17 15.67
N ARG A 411 11.95 -58.33 16.98
CA ARG A 411 12.09 -57.18 17.91
C ARG A 411 13.32 -56.33 17.58
N GLU A 412 14.45 -56.96 17.28
CA GLU A 412 15.67 -56.26 16.84
C GLU A 412 15.43 -55.53 15.51
N LYS A 413 14.70 -56.12 14.55
CA LYS A 413 14.28 -55.42 13.31
C LYS A 413 13.39 -54.22 13.58
N VAL A 414 12.39 -54.34 14.47
CA VAL A 414 11.49 -53.22 14.83
C VAL A 414 12.29 -52.10 15.49
N GLN A 415 13.18 -52.40 16.44
CA GLN A 415 14.06 -51.40 17.07
C GLN A 415 15.01 -50.72 16.07
N LEU A 416 15.53 -51.46 15.08
CA LEU A 416 16.33 -50.88 13.99
C LEU A 416 15.48 -50.05 13.02
N ALA A 417 14.22 -50.42 12.77
CA ALA A 417 13.29 -49.63 11.96
C ALA A 417 12.91 -48.32 12.67
N GLU A 418 12.59 -48.36 13.96
CA GLU A 418 12.35 -47.18 14.81
C GLU A 418 13.58 -46.24 14.82
N GLN A 419 14.79 -46.79 14.91
CA GLN A 419 16.03 -46.01 14.83
C GLN A 419 16.27 -45.41 13.43
N LEU A 420 15.96 -46.15 12.35
CA LEU A 420 16.07 -45.65 10.98
C LEU A 420 15.03 -44.57 10.68
N GLU A 421 13.79 -44.70 11.15
CA GLU A 421 12.75 -43.66 11.05
C GLU A 421 13.11 -42.43 11.89
N ALA A 422 13.61 -42.62 13.12
CA ALA A 422 14.10 -41.52 13.94
C ALA A 422 15.22 -40.76 13.22
N LEU A 423 16.24 -41.45 12.71
CA LEU A 423 17.32 -40.86 11.91
C LEU A 423 16.80 -40.20 10.63
N ASN A 424 15.86 -40.81 9.91
CA ASN A 424 15.32 -40.26 8.67
C ASN A 424 14.54 -38.96 8.94
N THR A 425 13.65 -38.92 9.93
CA THR A 425 12.97 -37.67 10.29
C THR A 425 13.97 -36.60 10.76
N ASP A 426 15.10 -36.99 11.37
CA ASP A 426 16.17 -36.09 11.77
C ASP A 426 17.04 -35.58 10.61
N LEU A 427 17.18 -36.37 9.53
CA LEU A 427 17.76 -35.92 8.26
C LEU A 427 16.81 -34.96 7.56
N GLU A 428 15.53 -35.31 7.39
CA GLU A 428 14.52 -34.43 6.81
C GLU A 428 14.38 -33.10 7.59
N LYS A 429 14.48 -33.12 8.93
CA LYS A 429 14.50 -31.89 9.76
C LYS A 429 15.70 -30.99 9.40
N ARG A 430 16.88 -31.58 9.18
CA ARG A 430 18.10 -30.87 8.74
C ARG A 430 17.98 -30.37 7.30
N GLU A 431 17.41 -31.14 6.38
CA GLU A 431 17.14 -30.70 5.00
C GLU A 431 16.13 -29.54 4.97
N ARG A 432 15.01 -29.65 5.71
CA ARG A 432 14.05 -28.55 5.92
C ARG A 432 14.68 -27.33 6.58
N GLN A 433 15.76 -27.49 7.36
CA GLN A 433 16.53 -26.38 7.92
C GLN A 433 17.49 -25.77 6.89
N GLN A 434 18.22 -26.59 6.12
CA GLN A 434 19.10 -26.15 5.03
C GLN A 434 18.33 -25.40 3.94
N LEU A 435 17.14 -25.89 3.54
CA LEU A 435 16.26 -25.20 2.59
C LEU A 435 15.80 -23.83 3.11
N ARG A 436 15.49 -23.70 4.40
CA ARG A 436 15.16 -22.40 5.03
C ARG A 436 16.35 -21.45 5.06
N ILE A 437 17.57 -21.95 5.36
CA ILE A 437 18.80 -21.15 5.30
C ILE A 437 19.09 -20.71 3.86
N LEU A 438 18.95 -21.61 2.87
CA LEU A 438 19.11 -21.27 1.45
C LEU A 438 18.09 -20.23 0.99
N GLN A 439 16.83 -20.29 1.46
CA GLN A 439 15.84 -19.25 1.16
C GLN A 439 16.21 -17.92 1.83
N GLN A 440 16.64 -17.93 3.10
CA GLN A 440 17.13 -16.71 3.78
C GLN A 440 18.33 -16.09 3.05
N VAL A 441 19.26 -16.89 2.54
CA VAL A 441 20.40 -16.40 1.73
C VAL A 441 19.92 -15.80 0.41
N LYS A 442 18.95 -16.41 -0.29
CA LYS A 442 18.33 -15.83 -1.49
C LYS A 442 17.59 -14.52 -1.19
N ASP A 443 16.85 -14.45 -0.09
CA ASP A 443 16.13 -13.24 0.33
C ASP A 443 17.10 -12.10 0.69
N ILE A 444 18.24 -12.43 1.32
CA ILE A 444 19.32 -11.48 1.62
C ILE A 444 20.01 -11.02 0.33
N GLN A 445 20.31 -11.93 -0.60
CA GLN A 445 20.88 -11.59 -1.90
C GLN A 445 19.95 -10.67 -2.69
N ALA A 446 18.65 -10.99 -2.77
CA ALA A 446 17.67 -10.17 -3.47
C ALA A 446 17.54 -8.76 -2.85
N ARG A 447 17.60 -8.65 -1.51
CA ARG A 447 17.66 -7.34 -0.82
C ARG A 447 18.95 -6.58 -1.14
N TYR A 448 20.10 -7.26 -1.11
CA TYR A 448 21.38 -6.65 -1.47
C TYR A 448 21.38 -6.13 -2.92
N GLU A 449 20.88 -6.93 -3.87
CA GLU A 449 20.73 -6.53 -5.27
C GLU A 449 19.75 -5.36 -5.47
N MET A 450 18.74 -5.19 -4.59
CA MET A 450 17.86 -4.01 -4.61
C MET A 450 18.58 -2.78 -4.04
N CYS A 451 19.20 -2.89 -2.86
CA CYS A 451 19.97 -1.78 -2.28
C CYS A 451 21.18 -1.38 -3.16
N GLU A 452 21.74 -2.28 -3.96
CA GLU A 452 22.78 -1.96 -4.93
C GLU A 452 22.22 -1.29 -6.21
N LYS A 453 20.95 -1.49 -6.56
CA LYS A 453 20.26 -0.74 -7.62
C LYS A 453 19.89 0.66 -7.12
N GLU A 454 19.34 0.75 -5.91
CA GLU A 454 19.05 2.01 -5.21
C GLU A 454 20.33 2.86 -5.07
N ARG A 455 21.44 2.27 -4.62
CA ARG A 455 22.76 2.94 -4.57
C ARG A 455 23.18 3.47 -5.95
N ARG A 456 23.09 2.67 -7.02
CA ARG A 456 23.41 3.13 -8.39
C ARG A 456 22.50 4.26 -8.87
N GLN A 457 21.22 4.27 -8.48
CA GLN A 457 20.29 5.35 -8.80
C GLN A 457 20.70 6.63 -8.08
N PHE A 458 20.99 6.58 -6.78
CA PHE A 458 21.49 7.75 -6.03
C PHE A 458 22.87 8.22 -6.53
N GLU A 459 23.76 7.31 -6.95
CA GLU A 459 25.06 7.67 -7.56
C GLU A 459 24.88 8.34 -8.94
N SER A 460 23.87 7.94 -9.72
CA SER A 460 23.52 8.60 -10.98
C SER A 460 22.93 10.00 -10.73
N GLN A 461 21.95 10.11 -9.82
CA GLN A 461 21.35 11.39 -9.42
C GLN A 461 22.38 12.36 -8.84
N ASN A 462 23.30 11.89 -7.97
CA ASN A 462 24.39 12.73 -7.46
C ASN A 462 25.36 13.17 -8.57
N SER A 463 25.56 12.37 -9.61
CA SER A 463 26.37 12.74 -10.78
C SER A 463 25.66 13.77 -11.65
N GLU A 464 24.35 13.64 -11.85
CA GLU A 464 23.49 14.58 -12.59
C GLU A 464 23.40 15.94 -11.86
N MET A 465 23.13 15.93 -10.55
CA MET A 465 23.15 17.14 -9.71
C MET A 465 24.55 17.77 -9.64
N GLY A 466 25.62 16.96 -9.68
CA GLY A 466 27.00 17.43 -9.79
C GLY A 466 27.25 18.16 -11.10
N GLN A 467 26.83 17.58 -12.23
CA GLN A 467 26.94 18.22 -13.55
C GLN A 467 26.14 19.52 -13.63
N GLN A 468 24.90 19.54 -13.14
CA GLN A 468 24.10 20.78 -13.06
C GLN A 468 24.79 21.86 -12.23
N LEU A 469 25.45 21.50 -11.13
CA LEU A 469 26.20 22.45 -10.30
C LEU A 469 27.49 22.93 -10.98
N GLU A 470 28.18 22.07 -11.74
CA GLU A 470 29.31 22.46 -12.60
C GLU A 470 28.88 23.37 -13.77
N GLU A 471 27.69 23.16 -14.35
CA GLU A 471 27.12 24.02 -15.39
C GLU A 471 26.71 25.39 -14.83
N VAL A 472 25.96 25.43 -13.73
CA VAL A 472 25.54 26.68 -13.07
C VAL A 472 26.73 27.48 -12.55
N THR A 473 27.79 26.83 -12.04
CA THR A 473 29.01 27.55 -11.63
C THR A 473 29.78 28.10 -12.84
N GLN A 474 29.88 27.36 -13.95
CA GLN A 474 30.43 27.90 -15.20
C GLN A 474 29.62 29.07 -15.75
N GLU A 475 28.29 29.05 -15.66
CA GLU A 475 27.44 30.17 -16.09
C GLU A 475 27.61 31.39 -15.19
N ALA A 476 27.71 31.20 -13.88
CA ALA A 476 28.05 32.27 -12.94
C ALA A 476 29.45 32.86 -13.23
N GLU A 477 30.45 32.03 -13.55
CA GLU A 477 31.78 32.51 -13.97
C GLU A 477 31.72 33.31 -15.27
N ARG A 478 30.98 32.84 -16.30
CA ARG A 478 30.76 33.58 -17.56
C ARG A 478 30.15 34.95 -17.27
N CYS A 479 29.04 35.00 -16.51
CA CYS A 479 28.40 36.25 -16.09
C CYS A 479 29.36 37.20 -15.34
N LEU A 480 30.20 36.66 -14.45
CA LEU A 480 31.22 37.43 -13.74
C LEU A 480 32.36 37.93 -14.66
N THR A 481 32.66 37.25 -15.78
CA THR A 481 33.61 37.78 -16.77
C THR A 481 32.99 38.86 -17.65
N GLU A 482 31.71 38.71 -18.04
CA GLU A 482 30.96 39.72 -18.79
C GLU A 482 30.76 41.01 -17.99
N LEU A 483 30.41 40.89 -16.70
CA LEU A 483 30.31 42.03 -15.78
C LEU A 483 31.62 42.82 -15.71
N ARG A 484 32.76 42.14 -15.51
CA ARG A 484 34.09 42.78 -15.47
C ARG A 484 34.46 43.47 -16.79
N GLN A 485 34.05 42.91 -17.93
CA GLN A 485 34.23 43.55 -19.24
C GLN A 485 33.35 44.79 -19.39
N ALA A 486 32.08 44.72 -18.98
CA ALA A 486 31.17 45.86 -18.98
C ALA A 486 31.66 46.99 -18.05
N GLU A 487 32.17 46.67 -16.87
CA GLU A 487 32.79 47.63 -15.94
C GLU A 487 34.03 48.30 -16.54
N ALA A 488 34.91 47.54 -17.20
CA ALA A 488 36.08 48.09 -17.89
C ALA A 488 35.68 49.08 -19.01
N LEU A 489 34.67 48.73 -19.83
CA LEU A 489 34.12 49.61 -20.86
C LEU A 489 33.46 50.86 -20.25
N ARG A 490 32.79 50.74 -19.10
CA ARG A 490 32.20 51.86 -18.36
C ARG A 490 33.29 52.83 -17.87
N LEU A 491 34.36 52.32 -17.28
CA LEU A 491 35.52 53.10 -16.83
C LEU A 491 36.26 53.79 -17.99
N GLU A 492 36.32 53.17 -19.17
CA GLU A 492 36.80 53.84 -20.37
C GLU A 492 35.88 54.98 -20.84
N ALA A 493 34.56 54.78 -20.82
CA ALA A 493 33.59 55.81 -21.17
C ALA A 493 33.62 57.00 -20.19
N GLU A 494 33.81 56.74 -18.90
CA GLU A 494 34.03 57.74 -17.86
C GLU A 494 35.29 58.57 -18.14
N LYS A 495 36.44 57.94 -18.42
CA LYS A 495 37.67 58.65 -18.81
C LYS A 495 37.48 59.51 -20.07
N LYS A 496 36.86 58.96 -21.13
CA LYS A 496 36.56 59.69 -22.38
C LYS A 496 35.63 60.89 -22.14
N LYS A 497 34.69 60.78 -21.20
CA LYS A 497 33.80 61.87 -20.77
C LYS A 497 34.55 62.97 -19.99
N GLU A 498 35.54 62.61 -19.19
CA GLU A 498 36.40 63.57 -18.48
C GLU A 498 37.38 64.30 -19.41
N ASP A 499 37.96 63.58 -20.37
CA ASP A 499 38.76 64.14 -21.46
C ASP A 499 38.00 65.14 -22.34
N LEU A 500 36.68 64.97 -22.49
CA LEU A 500 35.82 65.92 -23.21
C LEU A 500 35.47 67.13 -22.32
N LYS A 501 35.22 66.92 -21.02
CA LYS A 501 35.02 68.01 -20.05
C LYS A 501 36.24 68.93 -19.97
N SER A 502 37.45 68.38 -19.85
CA SER A 502 38.68 69.18 -19.74
C SER A 502 38.87 70.10 -20.94
N LYS A 503 38.86 69.53 -22.16
CA LYS A 503 38.92 70.25 -23.45
C LYS A 503 37.83 71.32 -23.57
N ALA A 504 36.60 71.02 -23.17
CA ALA A 504 35.52 72.01 -23.15
C ALA A 504 35.85 73.20 -22.24
N THR A 505 36.32 72.97 -20.99
CA THR A 505 36.69 74.09 -20.09
C THR A 505 37.87 74.91 -20.63
N GLU A 506 38.79 74.31 -21.38
CA GLU A 506 39.93 75.01 -22.00
C GLU A 506 39.50 75.92 -23.14
N THR A 507 38.59 75.47 -24.02
CA THR A 507 38.03 76.35 -25.06
C THR A 507 37.26 77.53 -24.44
N VAL A 508 36.51 77.32 -23.35
CA VAL A 508 35.82 78.40 -22.62
C VAL A 508 36.82 79.40 -22.01
N LYS A 509 37.95 78.93 -21.45
CA LYS A 509 39.04 79.81 -20.97
C LYS A 509 39.63 80.64 -22.13
N HIS A 510 39.86 80.03 -23.29
CA HIS A 510 40.38 80.72 -24.48
C HIS A 510 39.44 81.84 -24.96
N TRP A 511 38.14 81.57 -25.11
CA TRP A 511 37.17 82.57 -25.55
C TRP A 511 37.01 83.72 -24.54
N LYS A 512 36.98 83.42 -23.22
CA LYS A 512 36.96 84.46 -22.17
C LYS A 512 38.19 85.38 -22.21
N LEU A 513 39.36 84.88 -22.60
CA LEU A 513 40.57 85.70 -22.81
C LEU A 513 40.51 86.55 -24.08
N LYS A 514 39.74 86.14 -25.10
CA LYS A 514 39.56 86.88 -26.36
C LYS A 514 38.65 88.09 -26.19
N CYS A 515 37.51 87.95 -25.48
CA CYS A 515 36.60 89.07 -25.17
C CYS A 515 37.35 90.21 -24.45
N LYS A 516 38.11 89.86 -23.41
CA LYS A 516 38.94 90.80 -22.63
C LYS A 516 40.04 91.53 -23.43
N LYS A 517 40.34 91.13 -24.67
CA LYS A 517 41.23 91.92 -25.54
C LYS A 517 40.44 93.01 -26.28
N LEU A 518 39.32 92.63 -26.89
CA LEU A 518 38.44 93.54 -27.64
C LEU A 518 37.90 94.69 -26.75
N GLU A 519 37.54 94.39 -25.51
CA GLU A 519 37.13 95.38 -24.49
C GLU A 519 38.17 96.51 -24.32
N ARG A 520 39.48 96.18 -24.36
CA ARG A 520 40.59 97.15 -24.22
C ARG A 520 40.93 97.90 -25.50
N GLU A 521 40.43 97.44 -26.64
CA GLU A 521 40.59 98.09 -27.94
C GLU A 521 39.48 99.12 -28.17
N LEU A 522 38.27 98.84 -27.67
CA LEU A 522 37.14 99.78 -27.65
C LEU A 522 37.48 101.06 -26.87
N HIS A 523 37.94 100.93 -25.61
CA HIS A 523 38.14 102.07 -24.71
C HIS A 523 39.15 103.09 -25.27
N LYS A 524 40.20 102.62 -25.96
CA LYS A 524 41.20 103.46 -26.65
C LYS A 524 40.63 104.25 -27.84
N LYS A 525 39.47 103.86 -28.38
CA LYS A 525 38.76 104.66 -29.39
C LYS A 525 37.96 105.79 -28.74
N GLU A 526 37.34 105.52 -27.60
CA GLU A 526 36.56 106.53 -26.84
C GLU A 526 37.44 107.71 -26.42
N GLU A 527 38.66 107.45 -25.94
CA GLU A 527 39.66 108.49 -25.63
C GLU A 527 39.93 109.42 -26.83
N SER A 528 40.04 108.88 -28.05
CA SER A 528 40.31 109.65 -29.26
C SER A 528 39.15 110.58 -29.69
N VAL A 529 37.90 110.20 -29.36
CA VAL A 529 36.71 111.03 -29.62
C VAL A 529 36.69 112.27 -28.73
N SER A 530 37.22 112.18 -27.51
CA SER A 530 37.25 113.31 -26.55
C SER A 530 38.07 114.52 -27.04
N LEU A 531 39.11 114.28 -27.87
CA LEU A 531 39.90 115.34 -28.51
C LEU A 531 39.12 116.02 -29.63
N SER A 532 38.39 115.25 -30.46
CA SER A 532 37.54 115.81 -31.52
C SER A 532 36.41 116.68 -30.95
N SER A 533 35.88 116.34 -29.77
CA SER A 533 34.90 117.17 -29.06
C SER A 533 35.35 118.61 -28.77
N LYS A 534 36.65 118.91 -28.78
CA LYS A 534 37.17 120.28 -28.63
C LYS A 534 37.19 121.09 -29.94
N GLN A 535 37.09 120.43 -31.09
CA GLN A 535 36.88 121.07 -32.39
C GLN A 535 35.39 121.44 -32.56
N CYS A 536 34.49 120.70 -31.90
CA CYS A 536 33.05 120.97 -31.90
C CYS A 536 32.65 122.33 -31.28
N THR A 537 33.55 123.06 -30.61
CA THR A 537 33.28 124.42 -30.12
C THR A 537 33.39 125.49 -31.21
N GLU A 538 34.24 125.29 -32.22
CA GLU A 538 34.28 126.16 -33.41
C GLU A 538 33.09 125.84 -34.32
N ALA A 539 32.74 124.56 -34.41
CA ALA A 539 31.48 124.08 -34.95
C ALA A 539 30.23 124.56 -34.15
N LEU A 540 30.35 125.40 -33.11
CA LEU A 540 29.18 126.09 -32.51
C LEU A 540 28.69 127.29 -33.32
N LYS A 541 29.47 127.78 -34.29
CA LYS A 541 28.99 128.78 -35.27
C LYS A 541 28.40 128.09 -36.49
N GLU A 542 29.06 127.03 -36.96
CA GLU A 542 28.45 126.08 -37.89
C GLU A 542 27.13 125.54 -37.30
N LYS A 543 27.05 125.25 -36.00
CA LYS A 543 25.82 124.89 -35.25
C LYS A 543 24.65 125.86 -35.44
N GLU A 544 24.86 127.09 -35.89
CA GLU A 544 23.76 128.04 -36.16
C GLU A 544 23.19 127.91 -37.60
N GLU A 545 24.01 127.55 -38.58
CA GLU A 545 23.56 127.18 -39.93
C GLU A 545 23.07 125.72 -39.95
N LEU A 546 23.87 124.85 -39.35
CA LEU A 546 23.47 123.56 -38.82
C LEU A 546 22.37 123.68 -37.73
N LYS A 547 21.82 124.85 -37.35
CA LYS A 547 20.61 124.93 -36.49
C LYS A 547 19.35 124.78 -37.33
N CYS A 548 19.39 125.34 -38.53
CA CYS A 548 18.37 125.14 -39.54
C CYS A 548 18.46 123.71 -40.08
N GLN A 549 19.69 123.22 -40.34
CA GLN A 549 19.89 121.80 -40.65
C GLN A 549 19.64 120.89 -39.42
N TYR A 550 19.78 121.39 -38.18
CA TYR A 550 19.37 120.69 -36.95
C TYR A 550 17.86 120.67 -36.78
N GLN A 551 17.10 121.64 -37.29
CA GLN A 551 15.64 121.52 -37.32
C GLN A 551 15.21 120.43 -38.32
N THR A 552 15.85 120.33 -39.49
CA THR A 552 15.59 119.21 -40.42
C THR A 552 16.12 117.87 -39.90
N THR A 553 17.30 117.82 -39.29
CA THR A 553 17.85 116.58 -38.70
C THR A 553 17.24 116.25 -37.34
N VAL A 554 16.60 117.19 -36.63
CA VAL A 554 15.70 116.90 -35.50
C VAL A 554 14.39 116.34 -36.01
N GLN A 555 13.81 116.85 -37.09
CA GLN A 555 12.61 116.22 -37.65
C GLN A 555 12.91 114.81 -38.18
N GLN A 556 14.08 114.61 -38.81
CA GLN A 556 14.56 113.28 -39.18
C GLN A 556 14.91 112.44 -37.95
N ALA A 557 15.50 113.01 -36.89
CA ALA A 557 15.77 112.28 -35.64
C ALA A 557 14.50 111.99 -34.84
N GLU A 558 13.41 112.74 -35.00
CA GLU A 558 12.09 112.43 -34.47
C GLU A 558 11.43 111.30 -35.26
N ASN A 559 11.61 111.27 -36.59
CA ASN A 559 11.18 110.14 -37.41
C ASN A 559 12.01 108.89 -37.07
N LEU A 560 13.33 108.99 -36.98
CA LEU A 560 14.20 107.91 -36.50
C LEU A 560 13.92 107.52 -35.04
N ARG A 561 13.45 108.43 -34.17
CA ARG A 561 12.98 108.09 -32.81
C ARG A 561 11.64 107.36 -32.84
N LYS A 562 10.72 107.70 -33.75
CA LYS A 562 9.46 106.96 -33.98
C LYS A 562 9.76 105.58 -34.55
N GLU A 563 10.58 105.49 -35.59
CA GLU A 563 11.06 104.23 -36.17
C GLU A 563 11.81 103.38 -35.13
N LEU A 564 12.66 103.99 -34.29
CA LEU A 564 13.30 103.30 -33.17
C LEU A 564 12.29 102.86 -32.11
N ALA A 565 11.28 103.66 -31.76
CA ALA A 565 10.22 103.28 -30.83
C ALA A 565 9.35 102.15 -31.41
N GLU A 566 9.05 102.16 -32.70
CA GLU A 566 8.39 101.07 -33.40
C GLU A 566 9.25 99.81 -33.46
N VAL A 567 10.56 99.93 -33.71
CA VAL A 567 11.50 98.80 -33.68
C VAL A 567 11.66 98.23 -32.27
N LEU A 568 11.69 99.08 -31.24
CA LEU A 568 11.68 98.66 -29.83
C LEU A 568 10.34 98.02 -29.44
N SER A 569 9.20 98.52 -29.95
CA SER A 569 7.89 97.91 -29.73
C SER A 569 7.75 96.56 -30.43
N ARG A 570 8.17 96.45 -31.70
CA ARG A 570 8.27 95.18 -32.44
C ARG A 570 9.22 94.20 -31.76
N ARG A 571 10.33 94.70 -31.19
CA ARG A 571 11.28 93.88 -30.43
C ARG A 571 10.68 93.40 -29.11
N ALA A 572 9.98 94.26 -28.35
CA ALA A 572 9.29 93.86 -27.13
C ALA A 572 8.22 92.78 -27.42
N GLN A 573 7.44 92.95 -28.50
CA GLN A 573 6.50 91.93 -28.99
C GLN A 573 7.20 90.63 -29.39
N GLN A 574 8.39 90.69 -30.00
CA GLN A 574 9.19 89.51 -30.32
C GLN A 574 9.79 88.84 -29.07
N GLU A 575 10.16 89.61 -28.05
CA GLU A 575 10.65 89.10 -26.76
C GLU A 575 9.50 88.47 -25.95
N GLU A 576 8.29 89.05 -25.97
CA GLU A 576 7.07 88.45 -25.44
C GLU A 576 6.67 87.16 -26.20
N GLU A 577 6.73 87.17 -27.54
CA GLU A 577 6.50 85.96 -28.35
C GLU A 577 7.54 84.87 -28.07
N LEU A 578 8.80 85.23 -27.84
CA LEU A 578 9.84 84.28 -27.45
C LEU A 578 9.57 83.71 -26.06
N HIS A 579 9.23 84.54 -25.07
CA HIS A 579 8.84 84.05 -23.73
C HIS A 579 7.61 83.14 -23.77
N LEU A 580 6.59 83.45 -24.60
CA LEU A 580 5.44 82.56 -24.80
C LEU A 580 5.82 81.23 -25.48
N ARG A 581 6.86 81.20 -26.31
CA ARG A 581 7.42 79.97 -26.90
C ARG A 581 8.29 79.21 -25.90
N GLU A 582 9.05 79.91 -25.06
CA GLU A 582 9.86 79.33 -23.97
C GLU A 582 8.96 78.66 -22.92
N VAL A 583 7.89 79.32 -22.48
CA VAL A 583 6.89 78.76 -21.56
C VAL A 583 6.27 77.48 -22.14
N ARG A 584 5.84 77.50 -23.40
CA ARG A 584 5.33 76.30 -24.09
C ARG A 584 6.38 75.20 -24.23
N LEU A 585 7.65 75.55 -24.41
CA LEU A 585 8.75 74.58 -24.45
C LEU A 585 9.02 73.97 -23.07
N THR A 586 8.84 74.71 -21.96
CA THR A 586 8.89 74.15 -20.61
C THR A 586 7.66 73.28 -20.32
N GLU A 587 6.45 73.72 -20.66
CA GLU A 587 5.21 72.92 -20.52
C GLU A 587 5.32 71.57 -21.25
N ILE A 588 5.86 71.56 -22.48
CA ILE A 588 6.10 70.33 -23.26
C ILE A 588 7.24 69.48 -22.66
N GLN A 589 8.26 70.10 -22.05
CA GLN A 589 9.33 69.36 -21.35
C GLN A 589 8.81 68.71 -20.07
N ASP A 590 7.96 69.39 -19.30
CA ASP A 590 7.36 68.86 -18.07
C ASP A 590 6.38 67.72 -18.40
N GLN A 591 5.50 67.88 -19.40
CA GLN A 591 4.65 66.80 -19.93
C GLN A 591 5.47 65.59 -20.40
N ARG A 592 6.59 65.82 -21.09
CA ARG A 592 7.51 64.76 -21.52
C ARG A 592 8.15 64.04 -20.32
N LEU A 593 8.51 64.78 -19.26
CA LEU A 593 9.06 64.22 -18.02
C LEU A 593 8.01 63.47 -17.20
N GLU A 594 6.74 63.82 -17.30
CA GLU A 594 5.61 63.10 -16.70
C GLU A 594 5.34 61.78 -17.43
N LEU A 595 5.23 61.81 -18.76
CA LEU A 595 5.14 60.59 -19.57
C LEU A 595 6.37 59.68 -19.37
N GLU A 596 7.57 60.23 -19.20
CA GLU A 596 8.76 59.45 -18.83
C GLU A 596 8.72 58.88 -17.40
N LYS A 597 7.90 59.39 -16.48
CA LYS A 597 7.62 58.71 -15.19
C LYS A 597 6.61 57.60 -15.38
N GLU A 598 5.47 57.87 -16.00
CA GLU A 598 4.40 56.89 -16.27
C GLU A 598 4.94 55.66 -17.03
N VAL A 599 5.80 55.87 -18.03
CA VAL A 599 6.45 54.76 -18.75
C VAL A 599 7.35 53.94 -17.83
N ARG A 600 8.14 54.56 -16.94
CA ARG A 600 8.97 53.83 -15.95
C ARG A 600 8.13 53.08 -14.93
N GLU A 601 7.08 53.71 -14.40
CA GLU A 601 6.15 53.09 -13.47
C GLU A 601 5.42 51.89 -14.12
N SER A 602 5.04 52.00 -15.39
CA SER A 602 4.48 50.87 -16.15
C SER A 602 5.51 49.74 -16.37
N GLN A 603 6.78 50.06 -16.60
CA GLN A 603 7.87 49.08 -16.73
C GLN A 603 8.15 48.38 -15.39
N GLU A 604 8.12 49.10 -14.27
CA GLU A 604 8.22 48.51 -12.93
C GLU A 604 7.03 47.59 -12.64
N LEU A 605 5.81 47.97 -13.00
CA LEU A 605 4.61 47.12 -12.84
C LEU A 605 4.72 45.86 -13.70
N VAL A 606 5.17 45.97 -14.96
CA VAL A 606 5.42 44.80 -15.83
C VAL A 606 6.50 43.89 -15.23
N ALA A 607 7.60 44.45 -14.68
CA ALA A 607 8.65 43.66 -14.04
C ALA A 607 8.16 42.94 -12.77
N ARG A 608 7.29 43.59 -11.96
CA ARG A 608 6.65 42.97 -10.79
C ARG A 608 5.74 41.82 -11.21
N LEU A 609 4.88 42.05 -12.21
CA LEU A 609 3.97 41.02 -12.77
C LEU A 609 4.74 39.86 -13.42
N GLN A 610 5.87 40.11 -14.09
CA GLN A 610 6.75 39.06 -14.58
C GLN A 610 7.36 38.23 -13.45
N GLY A 611 7.81 38.87 -12.36
CA GLY A 611 8.28 38.17 -11.17
C GLY A 611 7.17 37.43 -10.41
N GLU A 612 5.92 37.88 -10.46
CA GLU A 612 4.77 37.16 -9.92
C GLU A 612 4.41 35.94 -10.78
N LEU A 613 4.44 36.09 -12.12
CA LEU A 613 4.26 34.98 -13.05
C LEU A 613 5.35 33.92 -12.89
N GLN A 614 6.62 34.30 -12.75
CA GLN A 614 7.73 33.38 -12.48
C GLN A 614 7.53 32.60 -11.17
N ARG A 615 7.07 33.26 -10.10
CA ARG A 615 6.73 32.59 -8.84
C ARG A 615 5.53 31.65 -8.98
N GLN A 616 4.52 31.99 -9.79
CA GLN A 616 3.40 31.09 -10.07
C GLN A 616 3.85 29.86 -10.87
N VAL A 617 4.75 30.01 -11.84
CA VAL A 617 5.35 28.88 -12.57
C VAL A 617 6.12 27.97 -11.62
N GLN A 618 7.01 28.52 -10.78
CA GLN A 618 7.75 27.76 -9.76
C GLN A 618 6.83 27.03 -8.77
N LEU A 619 5.75 27.67 -8.33
CA LEU A 619 4.75 27.03 -7.47
C LEU A 619 3.99 25.91 -8.21
N GLN A 620 3.70 26.10 -9.49
CA GLN A 620 3.04 25.09 -10.32
C GLN A 620 3.95 23.89 -10.61
N GLU A 621 5.25 24.11 -10.80
CA GLU A 621 6.27 23.07 -10.92
C GLU A 621 6.39 22.26 -9.61
N GLN A 622 6.48 22.94 -8.46
CA GLN A 622 6.48 22.29 -7.13
C GLN A 622 5.20 21.46 -6.90
N LEU A 623 4.03 21.99 -7.28
CA LEU A 623 2.76 21.26 -7.19
C LEU A 623 2.64 20.11 -8.21
N GLN A 624 3.44 20.11 -9.29
CA GLN A 624 3.58 18.96 -10.18
C GLN A 624 4.51 17.90 -9.58
N GLU A 625 5.67 18.28 -9.06
CA GLU A 625 6.56 17.36 -8.34
C GLU A 625 5.85 16.67 -7.16
N ASP A 626 5.17 17.42 -6.30
CA ASP A 626 4.45 16.86 -5.15
C ASP A 626 3.27 15.99 -5.58
N ARG A 627 2.61 16.32 -6.70
CA ARG A 627 1.59 15.45 -7.29
C ARG A 627 2.20 14.15 -7.81
N GLU A 628 3.38 14.19 -8.43
CA GLU A 628 4.06 12.99 -8.94
C GLU A 628 4.58 12.13 -7.78
N ARG A 629 5.17 12.73 -6.74
CA ARG A 629 5.52 12.05 -5.47
C ARG A 629 4.31 11.34 -4.86
N LEU A 630 3.17 12.03 -4.72
CA LEU A 630 1.93 11.44 -4.21
C LEU A 630 1.37 10.34 -5.14
N GLN A 631 1.54 10.46 -6.46
CA GLN A 631 1.18 9.43 -7.43
C GLN A 631 2.05 8.17 -7.25
N GLU A 632 3.36 8.32 -6.99
CA GLU A 632 4.28 7.22 -6.67
C GLU A 632 4.02 6.60 -5.30
N GLU A 633 3.68 7.39 -4.28
CA GLU A 633 3.22 6.89 -2.98
C GLU A 633 1.94 6.05 -3.12
N ILE A 634 0.96 6.51 -3.91
CA ILE A 634 -0.26 5.74 -4.20
C ILE A 634 0.05 4.44 -4.94
N VAL A 635 0.95 4.45 -5.93
CA VAL A 635 1.35 3.23 -6.67
C VAL A 635 2.14 2.26 -5.80
N SER A 636 3.03 2.75 -4.94
CA SER A 636 3.82 1.91 -4.03
C SER A 636 2.98 1.34 -2.88
N ALA A 637 2.05 2.14 -2.34
CA ALA A 637 1.03 1.66 -1.39
C ALA A 637 0.09 0.63 -2.02
N GLY A 638 -0.33 0.83 -3.28
CA GLY A 638 -1.09 -0.15 -4.05
C GLY A 638 -0.34 -1.49 -4.17
N ARG A 639 0.92 -1.46 -4.61
CA ARG A 639 1.79 -2.65 -4.68
C ARG A 639 2.06 -3.30 -3.33
N ALA A 640 2.06 -2.52 -2.24
CA ALA A 640 2.17 -3.04 -0.88
C ALA A 640 0.86 -3.72 -0.43
N GLN A 641 -0.29 -3.17 -0.83
CA GLN A 641 -1.59 -3.77 -0.56
C GLN A 641 -1.82 -5.04 -1.38
N GLU A 642 -1.43 -5.09 -2.66
CA GLU A 642 -1.40 -6.31 -3.49
C GLU A 642 -0.60 -7.42 -2.78
N LYS A 643 0.67 -7.15 -2.43
CA LYS A 643 1.52 -8.08 -1.66
C LYS A 643 0.97 -8.45 -0.26
N SER A 644 0.03 -7.68 0.28
CA SER A 644 -0.66 -8.00 1.53
C SER A 644 -1.87 -8.92 1.28
N ASN A 645 -2.59 -8.70 0.18
CA ASN A 645 -3.67 -9.57 -0.30
C ASN A 645 -3.13 -10.95 -0.71
N ASP A 646 -2.00 -11.01 -1.42
CA ASP A 646 -1.34 -12.26 -1.82
C ASP A 646 -1.01 -13.12 -0.58
N LYS A 647 -0.42 -12.51 0.45
CA LYS A 647 -0.15 -13.18 1.75
C LYS A 647 -1.42 -13.59 2.48
N ILE A 648 -2.51 -12.83 2.34
CA ILE A 648 -3.81 -13.23 2.89
C ILE A 648 -4.38 -14.43 2.12
N LEU A 649 -4.14 -14.55 0.82
CA LEU A 649 -4.52 -15.72 0.03
C LEU A 649 -3.66 -16.94 0.38
N GLU A 650 -2.33 -16.80 0.45
CA GLU A 650 -1.40 -17.85 0.96
C GLU A 650 -1.83 -18.34 2.35
N LEU A 651 -2.17 -17.43 3.27
CA LEU A 651 -2.65 -17.78 4.59
C LEU A 651 -4.02 -18.46 4.55
N GLN A 652 -4.96 -18.01 3.70
CA GLN A 652 -6.24 -18.70 3.50
C GLN A 652 -6.07 -20.11 2.95
N GLU A 653 -5.13 -20.33 2.03
CA GLU A 653 -4.81 -21.65 1.49
C GLU A 653 -4.20 -22.55 2.56
N SER A 654 -3.21 -22.06 3.31
CA SER A 654 -2.67 -22.82 4.46
C SER A 654 -3.74 -23.16 5.52
N VAL A 655 -4.74 -22.29 5.72
CA VAL A 655 -5.88 -22.54 6.62
C VAL A 655 -6.87 -23.55 6.03
N ARG A 656 -7.06 -23.60 4.71
CA ARG A 656 -7.83 -24.66 4.03
C ARG A 656 -7.11 -26.00 4.16
N ASP A 657 -5.81 -26.05 3.91
CA ASP A 657 -4.99 -27.27 3.98
C ASP A 657 -4.92 -27.81 5.42
N LEU A 658 -4.68 -26.95 6.41
CA LEU A 658 -4.74 -27.32 7.82
C LEU A 658 -6.16 -27.74 8.26
N SER A 659 -7.21 -27.17 7.66
CA SER A 659 -8.59 -27.60 7.93
C SER A 659 -8.94 -28.95 7.28
N ALA A 660 -8.40 -29.23 6.09
CA ALA A 660 -8.52 -30.51 5.42
C ALA A 660 -7.74 -31.60 6.19
N GLY A 661 -6.49 -31.34 6.56
CA GLY A 661 -5.69 -32.22 7.41
C GLY A 661 -6.34 -32.47 8.78
N ARG A 662 -6.96 -31.45 9.39
CA ARG A 662 -7.76 -31.62 10.62
C ARG A 662 -9.01 -32.48 10.38
N ALA A 663 -9.69 -32.34 9.24
CA ALA A 663 -10.84 -33.17 8.88
C ALA A 663 -10.43 -34.63 8.64
N GLU A 664 -9.31 -34.86 7.95
CA GLU A 664 -8.71 -36.20 7.82
C GLU A 664 -8.35 -36.80 9.17
N LEU A 665 -7.63 -36.07 10.03
CA LEU A 665 -7.27 -36.54 11.36
C LEU A 665 -8.51 -36.83 12.22
N SER A 666 -9.56 -36.01 12.13
CA SER A 666 -10.84 -36.28 12.81
C SER A 666 -11.56 -37.49 12.23
N SER A 667 -11.46 -37.74 10.91
CA SER A 667 -12.03 -38.92 10.27
C SER A 667 -11.30 -40.19 10.72
N ARG A 668 -9.95 -40.19 10.66
CA ARG A 668 -9.08 -41.27 11.15
C ARG A 668 -9.31 -41.53 12.64
N LEU A 669 -9.42 -40.49 13.48
CA LEU A 669 -9.76 -40.64 14.89
C LEU A 669 -11.14 -41.29 15.08
N SER A 670 -12.16 -40.90 14.29
CA SER A 670 -13.48 -41.55 14.33
C SER A 670 -13.45 -43.02 13.87
N GLN A 671 -12.52 -43.38 12.98
CA GLN A 671 -12.29 -44.74 12.52
C GLN A 671 -11.57 -45.58 13.59
N GLU A 672 -10.56 -45.02 14.25
CA GLU A 672 -9.89 -45.68 15.38
C GLU A 672 -10.76 -45.76 16.62
N GLU A 673 -11.68 -44.81 16.84
CA GLU A 673 -12.71 -44.98 17.86
C GLU A 673 -13.64 -46.15 17.54
N LYS A 674 -13.99 -46.38 16.27
CA LYS A 674 -14.80 -47.53 15.84
C LYS A 674 -14.02 -48.83 16.00
N SER A 675 -12.77 -48.90 15.53
CA SER A 675 -11.88 -50.06 15.68
C SER A 675 -11.68 -50.41 17.16
N ASN A 676 -11.46 -49.41 18.03
CA ASN A 676 -11.28 -49.61 19.47
C ASN A 676 -12.58 -50.04 20.16
N LYS A 677 -13.74 -49.50 19.76
CA LYS A 677 -15.06 -49.95 20.23
C LYS A 677 -15.37 -51.39 19.79
N GLU A 678 -14.91 -51.81 18.61
CA GLU A 678 -15.03 -53.19 18.11
C GLU A 678 -14.08 -54.15 18.85
N LEU A 679 -12.79 -53.81 18.95
CA LEU A 679 -11.80 -54.58 19.72
C LEU A 679 -12.21 -54.77 21.19
N ARG A 680 -12.86 -53.77 21.81
CA ARG A 680 -13.44 -53.92 23.17
C ARG A 680 -14.61 -54.90 23.24
N ARG A 681 -15.46 -54.98 22.20
CA ARG A 681 -16.52 -56.01 22.13
C ARG A 681 -15.90 -57.39 21.97
N ASN A 682 -14.99 -57.55 21.01
CA ASN A 682 -14.30 -58.80 20.73
C ASN A 682 -13.52 -59.31 21.98
N LEU A 683 -12.91 -58.39 22.74
CA LEU A 683 -12.24 -58.71 24.01
C LEU A 683 -13.23 -59.10 25.12
N CYS A 684 -14.40 -58.45 25.22
CA CYS A 684 -15.46 -58.82 26.16
C CYS A 684 -16.09 -60.18 25.81
N GLU A 685 -16.24 -60.48 24.52
CA GLU A 685 -16.72 -61.78 24.03
C GLU A 685 -15.70 -62.90 24.28
N ALA A 686 -14.42 -62.64 24.01
CA ALA A 686 -13.33 -63.56 24.37
C ALA A 686 -13.21 -63.79 25.89
N GLN A 687 -13.45 -62.74 26.71
CA GLN A 687 -13.55 -62.88 28.17
C GLN A 687 -14.70 -63.79 28.58
N LYS A 688 -15.92 -63.58 28.04
CA LYS A 688 -17.07 -64.46 28.31
C LYS A 688 -16.84 -65.90 27.87
N GLN A 689 -16.18 -66.13 26.73
CA GLN A 689 -15.79 -67.47 26.28
C GLN A 689 -14.76 -68.11 27.23
N ALA A 690 -13.78 -67.35 27.72
CA ALA A 690 -12.80 -67.83 28.69
C ALA A 690 -13.41 -68.09 30.09
N GLU A 691 -14.39 -67.29 30.51
CA GLU A 691 -15.17 -67.50 31.73
C GLU A 691 -16.03 -68.76 31.61
N PHE A 692 -16.76 -68.93 30.50
CA PHE A 692 -17.52 -70.14 30.22
C PHE A 692 -16.64 -71.40 30.21
N ALA A 693 -15.51 -71.39 29.48
CA ALA A 693 -14.57 -72.51 29.46
C ALA A 693 -13.95 -72.79 30.86
N ARG A 694 -13.78 -71.75 31.69
CA ARG A 694 -13.35 -71.89 33.09
C ARG A 694 -14.45 -72.49 33.98
N GLU A 695 -15.71 -72.18 33.73
CA GLU A 695 -16.86 -72.81 34.40
C GLU A 695 -17.02 -74.28 33.98
N GLU A 696 -16.84 -74.60 32.70
CA GLU A 696 -16.78 -75.98 32.20
C GLU A 696 -15.64 -76.76 32.87
N LEU A 697 -14.41 -76.23 32.87
CA LEU A 697 -13.27 -76.83 33.57
C LEU A 697 -13.51 -76.97 35.09
N SER A 698 -14.23 -76.04 35.71
CA SER A 698 -14.65 -76.12 37.11
C SER A 698 -15.75 -77.17 37.33
N SER A 699 -16.63 -77.40 36.36
CA SER A 699 -17.64 -78.47 36.40
C SER A 699 -17.00 -79.85 36.23
N ALA A 700 -16.12 -80.02 35.24
CA ALA A 700 -15.34 -81.24 35.02
C ALA A 700 -14.41 -81.52 36.21
N GLY A 701 -13.77 -80.49 36.78
CA GLY A 701 -12.96 -80.61 38.00
C GLY A 701 -13.77 -81.05 39.23
N ARG A 702 -15.03 -80.60 39.35
CA ARG A 702 -15.97 -81.09 40.38
C ARG A 702 -16.40 -82.53 40.13
N GLN A 703 -16.70 -82.90 38.88
CA GLN A 703 -17.06 -84.28 38.51
C GLN A 703 -15.89 -85.25 38.77
N LEU A 704 -14.69 -84.95 38.26
CA LEU A 704 -13.48 -85.73 38.51
C LEU A 704 -13.15 -85.83 40.02
N LYS A 705 -13.51 -84.83 40.82
CA LYS A 705 -13.42 -84.94 42.28
C LYS A 705 -14.46 -85.92 42.83
N MET A 706 -15.73 -85.83 42.41
CA MET A 706 -16.77 -86.78 42.86
C MET A 706 -16.41 -88.23 42.48
N GLU A 707 -15.89 -88.46 41.28
CA GLU A 707 -15.41 -89.78 40.82
C GLU A 707 -14.23 -90.27 41.68
N ARG A 708 -13.24 -89.41 41.96
CA ARG A 708 -12.14 -89.72 42.90
C ARG A 708 -12.64 -90.02 44.33
N ASP A 709 -13.62 -89.25 44.82
CA ASP A 709 -14.20 -89.44 46.15
C ASP A 709 -15.03 -90.74 46.22
N VAL A 710 -15.66 -91.16 45.12
CA VAL A 710 -16.31 -92.48 44.97
C VAL A 710 -15.28 -93.60 44.96
N HIS A 711 -14.25 -93.53 44.09
CA HIS A 711 -13.20 -94.54 44.04
C HIS A 711 -12.41 -94.66 45.36
N GLN A 712 -12.25 -93.57 46.11
CA GLN A 712 -11.67 -93.63 47.46
C GLN A 712 -12.57 -94.42 48.44
N ARG A 713 -13.90 -94.26 48.38
CA ARG A 713 -14.85 -95.06 49.17
C ARG A 713 -14.81 -96.53 48.78
N GLU A 714 -14.89 -96.83 47.48
CA GLU A 714 -14.77 -98.19 46.95
C GLU A 714 -13.46 -98.85 47.39
N LEU A 715 -12.33 -98.13 47.37
CA LEU A 715 -11.05 -98.62 47.88
C LEU A 715 -11.04 -98.82 49.40
N THR A 716 -11.72 -98.00 50.21
CA THR A 716 -11.87 -98.26 51.65
C THR A 716 -12.79 -99.44 51.93
N ASP A 717 -13.88 -99.59 51.17
CA ASP A 717 -14.83 -100.68 51.31
C ASP A 717 -14.17 -102.01 50.94
N LEU A 718 -13.46 -102.07 49.80
CA LEU A 718 -12.65 -103.23 49.39
C LEU A 718 -11.54 -103.56 50.41
N ARG A 719 -10.89 -102.56 51.01
CA ARG A 719 -9.92 -102.79 52.09
C ARG A 719 -10.58 -103.39 53.34
N SER A 720 -11.77 -102.91 53.71
CA SER A 720 -12.53 -103.47 54.86
C SER A 720 -13.05 -104.88 54.57
N ALA A 721 -13.49 -105.15 53.34
CA ALA A 721 -13.89 -106.47 52.87
C ALA A 721 -12.70 -107.44 52.89
N ALA A 722 -11.52 -107.02 52.42
CA ALA A 722 -10.29 -107.81 52.49
C ALA A 722 -9.85 -108.08 53.95
N GLN A 723 -9.96 -107.09 54.85
CA GLN A 723 -9.67 -107.28 56.27
C GLN A 723 -10.65 -108.25 56.95
N THR A 724 -11.95 -108.14 56.68
CA THR A 724 -12.95 -109.08 57.23
C THR A 724 -12.82 -110.48 56.63
N ALA A 725 -12.44 -110.62 55.36
CA ALA A 725 -12.11 -111.90 54.73
C ALA A 725 -10.85 -112.52 55.34
N LYS A 726 -9.79 -111.74 55.58
CA LYS A 726 -8.58 -112.18 56.30
C LYS A 726 -8.92 -112.65 57.72
N ALA A 727 -9.70 -111.87 58.46
CA ALA A 727 -10.12 -112.23 59.81
C ALA A 727 -11.07 -113.46 59.84
N LYS A 728 -11.84 -113.72 58.78
CA LYS A 728 -12.57 -114.99 58.63
C LYS A 728 -11.60 -116.14 58.40
N HIS A 729 -10.68 -116.01 57.45
CA HIS A 729 -9.69 -117.05 57.16
C HIS A 729 -8.81 -117.39 58.38
N GLU A 730 -8.41 -116.39 59.18
CA GLU A 730 -7.69 -116.58 60.44
C GLU A 730 -8.51 -117.37 61.48
N ARG A 731 -9.83 -117.14 61.59
CA ARG A 731 -10.72 -117.97 62.43
C ARG A 731 -10.83 -119.40 61.90
N ASN A 732 -11.08 -119.58 60.60
CA ASN A 732 -11.13 -120.91 59.98
C ASN A 732 -9.82 -121.70 60.18
N ILE A 733 -8.66 -121.04 60.17
CA ILE A 733 -7.36 -121.66 60.51
C ILE A 733 -7.28 -122.01 62.00
N GLN A 734 -7.75 -121.14 62.90
CA GLN A 734 -7.79 -121.44 64.34
C GLN A 734 -8.73 -122.62 64.66
N GLU A 735 -9.87 -122.71 63.99
CA GLU A 735 -10.84 -123.81 64.08
C GLU A 735 -10.25 -125.12 63.52
N MET A 736 -9.62 -125.08 62.34
CA MET A 736 -8.88 -126.22 61.77
C MET A 736 -7.76 -126.71 62.71
N LEU A 737 -6.99 -125.80 63.31
CA LEU A 737 -5.95 -126.13 64.28
C LEU A 737 -6.52 -126.64 65.62
N ALA A 738 -7.77 -126.30 65.96
CA ALA A 738 -8.45 -126.90 67.11
C ALA A 738 -8.89 -128.34 66.79
N HIS A 739 -9.46 -128.60 65.60
CA HIS A 739 -9.78 -129.96 65.15
C HIS A 739 -8.53 -130.85 65.09
N PHE A 740 -7.42 -130.41 64.49
CA PHE A 740 -6.17 -131.19 64.48
C PHE A 740 -5.58 -131.43 65.88
N ARG A 741 -5.88 -130.60 66.88
CA ARG A 741 -5.50 -130.87 68.29
C ARG A 741 -6.41 -131.95 68.89
N GLN A 742 -7.73 -131.84 68.68
CA GLN A 742 -8.69 -132.83 69.12
C GLN A 742 -8.38 -134.22 68.55
N GLU A 743 -8.17 -134.33 67.22
CA GLU A 743 -7.75 -135.58 66.56
C GLU A 743 -6.46 -136.15 67.17
N ARG A 744 -5.48 -135.29 67.50
CA ARG A 744 -4.23 -135.74 68.15
C ARG A 744 -4.46 -136.24 69.58
N GLU A 745 -5.31 -135.57 70.36
CA GLU A 745 -5.67 -135.97 71.72
C GLU A 745 -6.48 -137.28 71.73
N GLU A 746 -7.38 -137.46 70.76
CA GLU A 746 -8.10 -138.71 70.50
C GLU A 746 -7.14 -139.85 70.13
N LEU A 747 -6.21 -139.64 69.19
CA LEU A 747 -5.18 -140.63 68.84
C LEU A 747 -4.24 -140.95 70.00
N GLU A 748 -3.84 -139.94 70.80
CA GLU A 748 -3.10 -140.18 72.03
C GLU A 748 -3.90 -141.00 73.05
N SER A 749 -5.23 -140.84 73.12
CA SER A 749 -6.08 -141.66 73.98
C SER A 749 -6.15 -143.13 73.53
N HIS A 750 -6.25 -143.39 72.23
CA HIS A 750 -6.18 -144.75 71.65
C HIS A 750 -4.81 -145.41 71.92
N ILE A 751 -3.72 -144.63 71.90
CA ILE A 751 -2.37 -145.12 72.28
C ILE A 751 -2.31 -145.46 73.79
N ARG A 752 -3.11 -144.83 74.65
CA ARG A 752 -3.20 -145.14 76.09
C ARG A 752 -4.02 -146.42 76.33
N THR A 753 -5.14 -146.65 75.64
CA THR A 753 -5.94 -147.88 75.77
C THR A 753 -5.20 -149.12 75.26
N LEU A 754 -4.61 -149.06 74.07
CA LEU A 754 -3.81 -150.16 73.50
C LEU A 754 -2.62 -150.56 74.41
N LYS A 755 -2.08 -149.62 75.20
CA LYS A 755 -1.03 -149.92 76.19
C LYS A 755 -1.56 -150.66 77.42
N ALA A 756 -2.82 -150.45 77.81
CA ALA A 756 -3.46 -151.23 78.87
C ALA A 756 -3.80 -152.65 78.41
N GLU A 757 -4.40 -152.79 77.21
CA GLU A 757 -4.70 -154.08 76.59
C GLU A 757 -3.43 -154.95 76.41
N LEU A 758 -2.28 -154.33 76.09
CA LEU A 758 -0.98 -154.99 76.02
C LEU A 758 -0.43 -155.47 77.39
N ILE A 759 -0.92 -154.93 78.50
CA ILE A 759 -0.61 -155.39 79.87
C ILE A 759 -1.55 -156.55 80.25
N ASP A 760 -2.84 -156.42 79.95
CA ASP A 760 -3.85 -157.44 80.28
C ASP A 760 -3.62 -158.74 79.51
N THR A 761 -3.33 -158.65 78.21
CA THR A 761 -2.92 -159.82 77.39
C THR A 761 -1.66 -160.51 77.92
N LYS A 762 -0.68 -159.75 78.45
CA LYS A 762 0.51 -160.32 79.11
C LYS A 762 0.21 -160.98 80.46
N SER A 763 -0.91 -160.65 81.11
CA SER A 763 -1.37 -161.36 82.30
C SER A 763 -2.07 -162.68 81.92
N LEU A 764 -2.95 -162.64 80.92
CA LEU A 764 -3.71 -163.79 80.41
C LEU A 764 -2.79 -164.92 79.90
N VAL A 765 -1.73 -164.57 79.16
CA VAL A 765 -0.74 -165.53 78.65
C VAL A 765 0.04 -166.23 79.79
N LYS A 766 0.14 -165.63 80.98
CA LYS A 766 0.76 -166.28 82.14
C LYS A 766 -0.18 -167.29 82.81
N SER A 767 -1.48 -167.00 82.90
CA SER A 767 -2.45 -167.92 83.52
C SER A 767 -2.67 -169.17 82.67
N GLU A 768 -2.82 -169.05 81.35
CA GLU A 768 -3.07 -170.21 80.50
C GLU A 768 -1.85 -171.15 80.37
N ARG A 769 -0.62 -170.62 80.47
CA ARG A 769 0.59 -171.47 80.58
C ARG A 769 0.58 -172.37 81.83
N GLN A 770 -0.01 -171.92 82.95
CA GLN A 770 -0.16 -172.74 84.17
C GLN A 770 -1.32 -173.75 84.09
N ARG A 771 -2.22 -173.58 83.12
CA ARG A 771 -3.35 -174.48 82.87
C ARG A 771 -2.95 -175.66 81.99
N LEU A 772 -2.17 -175.40 80.94
CA LEU A 772 -1.72 -176.42 79.98
C LEU A 772 -0.86 -177.52 80.62
N GLU A 773 0.05 -177.17 81.54
CA GLU A 773 0.91 -178.18 82.19
C GLU A 773 0.13 -179.12 83.14
N LYS A 774 -1.07 -178.73 83.60
CA LYS A 774 -1.97 -179.61 84.38
C LYS A 774 -2.71 -180.58 83.47
N MET A 775 -3.35 -180.07 82.42
CA MET A 775 -4.06 -180.86 81.40
C MET A 775 -3.19 -181.98 80.81
N LYS A 776 -1.90 -181.71 80.61
CA LYS A 776 -0.91 -182.68 80.14
C LYS A 776 -0.79 -183.92 81.04
N ILE A 777 -0.73 -183.74 82.36
CA ILE A 777 -0.64 -184.83 83.35
C ILE A 777 -1.94 -185.64 83.44
N GLU A 778 -3.08 -185.03 83.08
CA GLU A 778 -4.39 -185.70 83.03
C GLU A 778 -4.56 -186.53 81.75
N CYS A 779 -3.99 -186.09 80.62
CA CYS A 779 -4.04 -186.81 79.34
C CYS A 779 -3.30 -188.17 79.39
N ASP A 780 -2.17 -188.24 80.08
CA ASP A 780 -1.37 -189.48 80.20
C ASP A 780 -2.16 -190.59 80.92
N LYS A 781 -3.01 -190.23 81.91
CA LYS A 781 -3.86 -191.18 82.64
C LYS A 781 -5.09 -191.63 81.86
N LEU A 782 -5.82 -190.69 81.26
CA LEU A 782 -7.02 -190.98 80.48
C LEU A 782 -6.73 -191.88 79.25
N SER A 783 -5.48 -191.88 78.79
CA SER A 783 -5.02 -192.75 77.70
C SER A 783 -4.98 -194.24 78.09
N GLU A 784 -4.73 -194.56 79.37
CA GLU A 784 -4.76 -195.95 79.89
C GLU A 784 -6.20 -196.44 80.06
N GLU A 785 -7.09 -195.59 80.61
CA GLU A 785 -8.50 -195.93 80.85
C GLU A 785 -9.31 -196.12 79.55
N MET A 786 -9.06 -195.29 78.53
CA MET A 786 -9.80 -195.31 77.25
C MET A 786 -9.50 -196.52 76.36
N LEU A 787 -8.47 -197.32 76.68
CA LEU A 787 -8.25 -198.62 76.02
C LEU A 787 -9.27 -199.66 76.52
N CYS A 788 -9.46 -199.77 77.84
CA CYS A 788 -10.42 -200.71 78.44
C CYS A 788 -11.87 -200.39 78.04
N GLY A 789 -12.28 -199.11 78.09
CA GLY A 789 -13.69 -198.72 77.84
C GLY A 789 -14.20 -198.90 76.40
N ARG A 790 -13.33 -199.16 75.42
CA ARG A 790 -13.74 -199.36 74.02
C ARG A 790 -14.39 -200.71 73.75
N GLU A 791 -14.10 -201.72 74.56
CA GLU A 791 -14.55 -203.10 74.33
C GLU A 791 -16.06 -203.28 74.59
N GLU A 792 -16.68 -202.39 75.38
CA GLU A 792 -18.09 -202.50 75.79
C GLU A 792 -19.09 -201.78 74.85
N SER A 793 -18.66 -200.71 74.18
CA SER A 793 -19.57 -199.66 73.65
C SER A 793 -20.29 -199.98 72.32
N ALA A 794 -20.10 -201.16 71.74
CA ALA A 794 -20.61 -201.49 70.40
C ALA A 794 -22.13 -201.79 70.34
N ALA A 795 -22.79 -202.09 71.46
CA ALA A 795 -24.01 -202.91 71.47
C ALA A 795 -25.38 -202.22 71.23
N LEU A 796 -25.48 -200.87 71.17
CA LEU A 796 -26.73 -200.19 71.63
C LEU A 796 -27.55 -199.32 70.63
N ARG A 797 -27.20 -199.19 69.34
CA ARG A 797 -27.60 -197.98 68.54
C ARG A 797 -28.79 -198.04 67.54
N CYS A 798 -29.44 -199.17 67.27
CA CYS A 798 -30.40 -199.32 66.14
C CYS A 798 -31.83 -198.73 66.39
N LYS A 799 -32.14 -197.47 65.97
CA LYS A 799 -33.33 -196.64 66.41
C LYS A 799 -34.08 -195.83 65.28
N TYR A 800 -34.89 -194.77 65.59
CA TYR A 800 -36.13 -194.30 64.88
C TYR A 800 -36.23 -192.76 64.53
N GLN A 801 -37.04 -192.34 63.51
CA GLN A 801 -37.07 -190.97 62.85
C GLN A 801 -38.37 -190.58 61.99
N LEU A 802 -38.98 -189.29 61.89
CA LEU A 802 -40.10 -188.64 60.95
C LEU A 802 -40.59 -186.91 60.96
N ALA A 803 -40.38 -185.66 60.08
CA ALA A 803 -41.11 -184.10 59.66
C ALA A 803 -40.57 -182.38 59.21
N ALA A 804 -41.17 -181.17 58.47
CA ALA A 804 -40.90 -179.44 58.22
C ALA A 804 -41.51 -178.10 57.11
N GLN A 805 -41.46 -176.56 57.08
CA GLN A 805 -41.96 -175.18 56.08
C GLN A 805 -41.67 -173.37 56.02
N ASP A 806 -42.13 -172.21 55.13
CA ASP A 806 -41.74 -170.53 54.72
C ASP A 806 -42.61 -169.02 54.09
N MET A 807 -42.22 -167.57 53.76
CA MET A 807 -42.94 -166.06 53.17
C MET A 807 -42.37 -164.39 52.61
N GLU A 808 -43.03 -163.12 52.05
CA GLU A 808 -42.57 -161.50 51.47
C GLU A 808 -43.44 -159.98 50.90
N GLU A 809 -43.08 -158.51 50.61
CA GLU A 809 -43.63 -157.10 49.71
C GLU A 809 -43.53 -155.25 49.74
N LYS A 810 -43.59 -154.16 48.66
CA LYS A 810 -44.03 -152.51 48.18
C LYS A 810 -43.57 -150.73 48.15
N ASP A 811 -43.90 -149.64 47.14
CA ASP A 811 -44.18 -147.95 46.66
C ASP A 811 -43.48 -146.28 46.61
N HIS A 812 -43.82 -145.05 45.78
CA HIS A 812 -43.42 -143.38 45.65
C HIS A 812 -43.97 -141.99 44.64
N LYS A 813 -43.85 -140.47 44.68
CA LYS A 813 -44.34 -139.09 43.74
C LYS A 813 -44.05 -137.28 43.79
N LEU A 814 -44.14 -136.19 42.75
CA LEU A 814 -44.49 -134.51 42.38
C LEU A 814 -43.80 -132.82 42.32
N LYS A 815 -44.14 -131.55 41.53
CA LYS A 815 -43.75 -129.85 41.50
C LYS A 815 -44.05 -128.44 40.40
N LYS A 816 -44.03 -126.92 40.53
CA LYS A 816 -44.06 -125.50 39.52
C LYS A 816 -43.88 -123.73 39.80
N MET A 817 -43.92 -122.51 38.92
CA MET A 817 -43.96 -120.78 39.08
C MET A 817 -43.53 -119.41 38.01
N GLU A 818 -43.75 -117.92 38.04
CA GLU A 818 -43.42 -116.55 37.04
C GLU A 818 -43.76 -114.77 37.08
N SER A 819 -43.17 -113.59 36.35
CA SER A 819 -43.54 -112.01 35.75
C SER A 819 -43.22 -110.26 36.07
N VAL A 820 -43.14 -109.02 35.20
CA VAL A 820 -43.14 -107.29 35.37
C VAL A 820 -42.81 -105.90 34.27
N ASN A 821 -43.00 -104.40 34.33
CA ASN A 821 -42.61 -103.00 33.40
C ASN A 821 -42.84 -101.22 33.63
N GLN A 822 -42.34 -99.98 32.92
CA GLN A 822 -42.58 -98.28 32.98
C GLN A 822 -41.97 -96.87 32.05
N ASN A 823 -42.29 -95.39 32.01
CA ASN A 823 -41.67 -93.96 31.28
C ASN A 823 -42.14 -92.23 31.26
N LEU A 824 -41.44 -90.94 30.88
CA LEU A 824 -41.85 -89.30 30.53
C LEU A 824 -40.92 -87.79 30.22
N LYS A 825 -41.31 -86.38 29.84
CA LYS A 825 -40.53 -84.90 29.47
C LYS A 825 -41.10 -83.25 29.11
N GLU A 826 -40.46 -81.89 29.11
CA GLU A 826 -40.61 -80.38 28.30
C GLU A 826 -40.21 -78.67 28.63
N LYS A 827 -39.99 -77.50 27.72
CA LYS A 827 -40.11 -75.79 27.58
C LYS A 827 -39.07 -74.37 27.42
N LEU A 828 -39.38 -72.97 27.01
CA LEU A 828 -38.56 -71.52 26.69
C LEU A 828 -39.13 -69.86 26.56
N ASN A 829 -38.44 -68.53 26.48
CA ASN A 829 -38.87 -66.90 26.32
C ASN A 829 -38.00 -65.43 25.80
N SER A 830 -38.14 -63.98 26.11
CA SER A 830 -37.86 -62.46 25.49
C SER A 830 -36.80 -61.22 25.89
N LEU A 831 -36.15 -60.36 24.99
CA LEU A 831 -34.94 -59.48 25.34
C LEU A 831 -34.50 -58.04 24.73
N GLU A 832 -35.22 -57.28 23.87
CA GLU A 832 -34.62 -56.14 23.09
C GLU A 832 -34.46 -54.72 23.72
N THR A 833 -35.18 -54.36 24.79
CA THR A 833 -35.45 -52.93 25.11
C THR A 833 -34.31 -52.14 25.75
N GLU A 834 -33.70 -52.63 26.82
CA GLU A 834 -32.97 -51.76 27.77
C GLU A 834 -31.49 -51.49 27.43
N GLN A 835 -31.14 -51.58 26.13
CA GLN A 835 -29.94 -50.89 25.62
C GLN A 835 -30.08 -49.35 25.71
N GLU A 836 -31.31 -48.84 25.87
CA GLU A 836 -31.62 -47.43 26.14
C GLU A 836 -30.92 -46.85 27.39
N THR A 837 -30.63 -47.67 28.41
CA THR A 837 -30.18 -47.19 29.73
C THR A 837 -28.76 -46.59 29.76
N ILE A 838 -28.01 -46.67 28.66
CA ILE A 838 -26.62 -46.19 28.58
C ILE A 838 -26.53 -44.77 27.97
N LEU A 839 -27.55 -44.31 27.25
CA LEU A 839 -27.49 -43.02 26.52
C LEU A 839 -27.84 -41.80 27.40
N SER A 840 -28.67 -41.96 28.43
CA SER A 840 -29.10 -40.84 29.31
C SER A 840 -27.99 -40.27 30.20
N ALA A 841 -26.86 -40.96 30.34
CA ALA A 841 -25.75 -40.56 31.23
C ALA A 841 -24.81 -39.50 30.61
N ILE A 842 -24.88 -39.26 29.29
CA ILE A 842 -24.07 -38.24 28.60
C ILE A 842 -24.86 -36.93 28.40
N GLU A 843 -26.19 -36.99 28.53
CA GLU A 843 -27.10 -35.87 28.27
C GLU A 843 -27.17 -34.86 29.42
N THR A 844 -26.71 -35.21 30.63
CA THR A 844 -26.83 -34.37 31.83
C THR A 844 -25.70 -33.34 32.03
N GLU A 845 -24.48 -33.58 31.52
CA GLU A 845 -23.37 -32.61 31.68
C GLU A 845 -23.49 -31.43 30.70
N ILE A 846 -23.94 -31.67 29.47
CA ILE A 846 -24.17 -30.63 28.45
C ILE A 846 -25.25 -29.63 28.89
N ASN A 847 -26.27 -30.10 29.64
CA ASN A 847 -27.37 -29.26 30.13
C ASN A 847 -26.98 -28.26 31.24
N SER A 848 -25.75 -28.31 31.78
CA SER A 848 -25.28 -27.38 32.81
C SER A 848 -24.69 -26.07 32.27
N THR A 849 -24.28 -26.02 31.00
CA THR A 849 -23.52 -24.88 30.43
C THR A 849 -24.31 -24.02 29.43
N CYS A 850 -25.52 -24.42 29.04
CA CYS A 850 -26.33 -23.72 28.04
C CYS A 850 -27.52 -22.89 28.58
N GLN A 851 -27.74 -22.80 29.90
CA GLN A 851 -28.81 -21.96 30.50
C GLN A 851 -28.33 -20.62 31.11
N ILE A 852 -27.21 -20.09 30.62
CA ILE A 852 -26.97 -18.64 30.55
C ILE A 852 -26.70 -18.30 29.07
N LEU A 853 -27.67 -18.52 28.18
CA LEU A 853 -28.78 -17.59 27.94
C LEU A 853 -28.35 -16.11 28.02
N SER A 854 -27.67 -15.68 26.96
CA SER A 854 -28.09 -14.55 26.13
C SER A 854 -28.52 -13.23 26.81
N ARG A 855 -27.78 -12.16 26.51
CA ARG A 855 -28.29 -11.14 25.56
C ARG A 855 -27.19 -10.26 24.97
N SER A 856 -27.22 -10.12 23.65
CA SER A 856 -26.45 -9.15 22.90
C SER A 856 -27.10 -7.77 22.97
N SER A 857 -26.30 -6.71 22.84
CA SER A 857 -26.80 -5.38 22.46
C SER A 857 -25.71 -4.54 21.79
N MET A 858 -25.97 -4.09 20.56
CA MET A 858 -25.19 -3.08 19.85
C MET A 858 -26.12 -2.09 19.12
N GLU A 859 -26.08 -0.83 19.57
CA GLU A 859 -26.22 0.43 18.80
C GLU A 859 -27.53 0.90 18.09
N LYS A 860 -27.73 2.24 18.11
CA LYS A 860 -28.18 3.21 17.05
C LYS A 860 -29.57 3.94 17.03
N PHE A 861 -29.48 5.30 16.88
CA PHE A 861 -30.34 6.37 16.25
C PHE A 861 -31.72 6.92 16.78
N LYS A 862 -31.98 8.25 16.52
CA LYS A 862 -33.18 9.19 16.63
C LYS A 862 -32.84 10.57 15.90
N PRO A 863 -33.58 11.73 15.88
CA PRO A 863 -34.98 12.19 16.22
C PRO A 863 -35.69 13.08 15.10
N LEU A 864 -36.79 13.86 15.37
CA LEU A 864 -37.49 14.82 14.41
C LEU A 864 -38.30 16.01 15.08
N SER A 865 -38.90 17.00 14.32
CA SER A 865 -39.47 18.34 14.80
C SER A 865 -40.45 19.16 13.84
N GLY A 866 -41.22 20.23 14.28
CA GLY A 866 -41.81 21.38 13.47
C GLY A 866 -43.31 21.93 13.66
N ALA A 867 -43.65 23.28 13.56
CA ALA A 867 -45.02 23.94 13.46
C ALA A 867 -45.12 25.55 13.33
N ALA A 868 -46.21 26.21 12.80
CA ALA A 868 -46.51 27.73 12.78
C ALA A 868 -47.90 28.29 12.17
N HIS A 869 -48.25 29.64 12.29
CA HIS A 869 -49.04 30.61 11.37
C HIS A 869 -50.32 31.51 11.77
N LEU A 870 -51.07 32.23 10.83
CA LEU A 870 -51.46 33.72 10.82
C LEU A 870 -52.97 34.31 10.66
N ARG A 871 -53.27 35.48 9.95
CA ARG A 871 -54.36 36.56 10.17
C ARG A 871 -54.90 37.41 8.91
N GLU A 872 -56.00 38.25 8.96
CA GLU A 872 -56.60 39.10 7.82
C GLU A 872 -57.54 40.37 8.15
N ASP A 873 -57.95 41.29 7.17
CA ASP A 873 -58.58 42.68 7.35
C ASP A 873 -59.53 43.32 6.18
N PRO A 874 -60.27 44.51 6.29
CA PRO A 874 -61.44 45.00 5.40
C PRO A 874 -61.63 46.53 4.91
N HIS A 875 -62.75 46.95 4.18
CA HIS A 875 -63.08 48.32 3.54
C HIS A 875 -64.61 48.82 3.46
N TYR A 876 -64.96 50.15 3.33
CA TYR A 876 -66.27 50.71 2.76
C TYR A 876 -66.46 52.25 2.42
N TRP A 877 -66.09 53.22 3.27
CA TRP A 877 -66.82 54.52 3.45
C TRP A 877 -66.48 55.73 2.53
N LEU A 878 -67.18 55.99 1.38
CA LEU A 878 -67.05 57.27 0.63
C LEU A 878 -68.15 57.56 -0.46
N ALA A 879 -68.89 58.69 -0.44
CA ALA A 879 -69.87 59.02 -1.51
C ALA A 879 -70.26 60.51 -1.78
N GLU A 880 -71.21 61.11 -1.03
CA GLU A 880 -72.41 61.69 -1.70
C GLU A 880 -72.54 63.23 -1.90
N THR A 881 -72.01 64.09 -1.02
CA THR A 881 -72.42 65.52 -0.90
C THR A 881 -71.70 66.51 -1.84
N LYS A 882 -72.39 67.23 -2.75
CA LYS A 882 -71.71 68.15 -3.72
C LYS A 882 -72.40 69.46 -4.22
N THR A 883 -73.73 69.61 -4.28
CA THR A 883 -74.32 69.85 -5.62
C THR A 883 -74.74 71.26 -6.13
N LYS A 884 -74.82 72.38 -5.37
CA LYS A 884 -75.46 73.64 -5.90
C LYS A 884 -74.95 74.99 -5.34
N LEU A 885 -74.72 75.99 -6.21
CA LEU A 885 -74.62 77.47 -6.03
C LEU A 885 -74.12 78.11 -7.36
N HIS A 886 -74.55 79.32 -7.77
CA HIS A 886 -74.29 79.77 -9.16
C HIS A 886 -74.08 81.28 -9.48
N TRP A 887 -75.10 82.01 -9.95
CA TRP A 887 -74.96 82.94 -11.09
C TRP A 887 -75.50 84.38 -10.87
N LEU A 888 -75.56 85.18 -11.95
CA LEU A 888 -75.79 86.65 -12.04
C LEU A 888 -74.56 87.50 -11.68
N CYS A 889 -73.42 86.87 -11.42
CA CYS A 889 -72.15 87.52 -11.15
C CYS A 889 -71.48 88.02 -12.45
N GLU A 890 -72.15 88.79 -13.36
CA GLU A 890 -71.85 88.81 -14.83
C GLU A 890 -71.39 90.14 -15.54
N GLU A 891 -72.19 91.19 -15.85
CA GLU A 891 -71.62 92.41 -16.57
C GLU A 891 -70.57 93.11 -15.73
N ILE A 892 -70.80 93.18 -14.41
CA ILE A 892 -69.79 93.68 -13.48
C ILE A 892 -68.55 92.78 -13.56
N LYS A 893 -68.73 91.45 -13.70
CA LYS A 893 -67.63 90.51 -13.98
C LYS A 893 -66.84 90.94 -15.20
N ASP A 894 -67.48 91.38 -16.29
CA ASP A 894 -66.87 91.62 -17.60
C ASP A 894 -66.12 92.97 -17.73
N ARG A 895 -66.66 94.06 -17.15
CA ARG A 895 -65.94 95.35 -17.12
C ARG A 895 -64.88 95.38 -16.02
N GLU A 896 -65.20 94.86 -14.82
CA GLU A 896 -64.14 94.52 -13.87
C GLU A 896 -63.22 93.46 -14.48
N GLU A 897 -63.63 92.58 -15.40
CA GLU A 897 -62.69 91.68 -16.07
C GLU A 897 -61.77 92.42 -17.04
N ARG A 898 -62.08 93.62 -17.53
CA ARG A 898 -61.16 94.34 -18.42
C ARG A 898 -60.13 95.16 -17.63
N GLU A 899 -60.55 95.80 -16.54
CA GLU A 899 -59.58 96.36 -15.58
C GLU A 899 -58.87 95.27 -14.78
N ARG A 900 -59.54 94.19 -14.35
CA ARG A 900 -58.87 92.98 -13.85
C ARG A 900 -58.04 92.32 -14.93
N LYS A 901 -58.35 92.31 -16.23
CA LYS A 901 -57.43 91.73 -17.25
C LYS A 901 -56.16 92.58 -17.37
N LEU A 902 -56.23 93.91 -17.36
CA LEU A 902 -55.04 94.78 -17.36
C LEU A 902 -54.30 94.78 -16.01
N HIS A 903 -55.03 94.77 -14.89
CA HIS A 903 -54.46 94.73 -13.55
C HIS A 903 -53.89 93.34 -13.23
N ILE A 904 -54.56 92.25 -13.61
CA ILE A 904 -54.02 90.88 -13.62
C ILE A 904 -52.90 90.75 -14.63
N GLN A 905 -52.87 91.44 -15.78
CA GLN A 905 -51.68 91.42 -16.65
C GLN A 905 -50.49 92.15 -16.01
N HIS A 906 -50.69 93.33 -15.42
CA HIS A 906 -49.64 94.04 -14.71
C HIS A 906 -49.20 93.30 -13.42
N GLN A 907 -50.16 92.76 -12.68
CA GLN A 907 -49.96 91.95 -11.48
C GLN A 907 -49.35 90.60 -11.85
N GLN A 908 -49.71 89.96 -12.97
CA GLN A 908 -49.02 88.77 -13.51
C GLN A 908 -47.63 89.11 -13.99
N CYS A 909 -47.36 90.27 -14.59
CA CYS A 909 -45.98 90.66 -14.89
C CYS A 909 -45.19 90.92 -13.58
N LEU A 910 -45.81 91.52 -12.56
CA LEU A 910 -45.20 91.69 -11.24
C LEU A 910 -45.09 90.38 -10.44
N GLU A 911 -45.99 89.42 -10.63
CA GLU A 911 -46.02 88.11 -9.98
C GLU A 911 -45.13 87.13 -10.72
N GLN A 912 -45.03 87.18 -12.04
CA GLN A 912 -43.97 86.54 -12.82
C GLN A 912 -42.61 87.15 -12.44
N LEU A 913 -42.49 88.46 -12.22
CA LEU A 913 -41.24 89.06 -11.71
C LEU A 913 -40.95 88.68 -10.25
N LYS A 914 -41.96 88.54 -9.39
CA LYS A 914 -41.79 88.01 -8.02
C LYS A 914 -41.48 86.52 -8.05
N GLU A 915 -42.12 85.73 -8.87
CA GLU A 915 -41.86 84.30 -9.09
C GLU A 915 -40.50 84.08 -9.72
N HIS A 916 -40.05 84.92 -10.66
CA HIS A 916 -38.69 84.83 -11.21
C HIS A 916 -37.64 85.34 -10.23
N LYS A 917 -37.99 86.21 -9.28
CA LYS A 917 -37.13 86.54 -8.12
C LYS A 917 -37.09 85.37 -7.14
N VAL A 918 -38.24 84.92 -6.65
CA VAL A 918 -38.37 83.78 -5.72
C VAL A 918 -37.78 82.51 -6.32
N LYS A 919 -38.00 82.19 -7.59
CA LYS A 919 -37.34 81.05 -8.27
C LYS A 919 -35.83 81.25 -8.37
N LYS A 920 -35.34 82.45 -8.69
CA LYS A 920 -33.88 82.75 -8.64
C LYS A 920 -33.33 82.88 -7.22
N GLU A 921 -34.17 82.97 -6.20
CA GLU A 921 -33.81 82.99 -4.78
C GLU A 921 -33.82 81.56 -4.23
N THR A 922 -34.79 80.71 -4.58
CA THR A 922 -34.79 79.27 -4.28
C THR A 922 -33.74 78.51 -5.09
N GLU A 923 -33.52 78.82 -6.38
CA GLU A 923 -32.41 78.29 -7.18
C GLU A 923 -31.06 78.64 -6.52
N LYS A 924 -30.93 79.85 -5.96
CA LYS A 924 -29.75 80.23 -5.17
C LYS A 924 -29.71 79.50 -3.84
N GLU A 925 -30.80 79.38 -3.10
CA GLU A 925 -30.84 78.65 -1.83
C GLU A 925 -30.53 77.16 -2.02
N GLU A 926 -31.01 76.55 -3.10
CA GLU A 926 -30.67 75.19 -3.53
C GLU A 926 -29.19 75.08 -3.92
N GLN A 927 -28.65 76.05 -4.66
CA GLN A 927 -27.21 76.12 -4.97
C GLN A 927 -26.36 76.31 -3.71
N HIS A 928 -26.75 77.17 -2.77
CA HIS A 928 -26.05 77.37 -1.50
C HIS A 928 -26.17 76.14 -0.60
N GLN A 929 -27.34 75.49 -0.52
CA GLN A 929 -27.50 74.21 0.17
C GLN A 929 -26.66 73.10 -0.48
N GLN A 930 -26.51 73.10 -1.80
CA GLN A 930 -25.67 72.11 -2.49
C GLN A 930 -24.18 72.41 -2.29
N ILE A 931 -23.78 73.68 -2.29
CA ILE A 931 -22.43 74.12 -1.90
C ILE A 931 -22.16 73.69 -0.46
N SER A 932 -23.02 73.99 0.51
CA SER A 932 -22.79 73.62 1.91
C SER A 932 -22.89 72.12 2.20
N LYS A 933 -23.60 71.33 1.38
CA LYS A 933 -23.48 69.86 1.38
C LYS A 933 -22.11 69.40 0.89
N LEU A 934 -21.57 70.02 -0.17
CA LEU A 934 -20.23 69.73 -0.69
C LEU A 934 -19.13 70.21 0.27
N GLU A 935 -19.30 71.35 0.94
CA GLU A 935 -18.42 71.84 2.01
C GLU A 935 -18.45 70.87 3.20
N GLN A 936 -19.63 70.42 3.65
CA GLN A 936 -19.73 69.41 4.71
C GLN A 936 -19.09 68.08 4.31
N GLN A 937 -19.31 67.60 3.07
CA GLN A 937 -18.68 66.37 2.56
C GLN A 937 -17.15 66.51 2.44
N LEU A 938 -16.65 67.71 2.10
CA LEU A 938 -15.22 68.01 2.07
C LEU A 938 -14.63 68.07 3.48
N GLU A 939 -15.34 68.66 4.46
CA GLU A 939 -14.97 68.60 5.88
C GLU A 939 -15.00 67.19 6.44
N GLU A 940 -15.95 66.35 6.01
CA GLU A 940 -16.03 64.93 6.39
C GLU A 940 -14.85 64.16 5.80
N ALA A 941 -14.55 64.32 4.50
CA ALA A 941 -13.35 63.75 3.88
C ALA A 941 -12.04 64.27 4.51
N HIS A 942 -11.99 65.52 4.97
CA HIS A 942 -10.84 66.06 5.70
C HIS A 942 -10.74 65.52 7.14
N ARG A 943 -11.86 65.32 7.84
CA ARG A 943 -11.92 64.63 9.14
C ARG A 943 -11.46 63.18 9.01
N ASP A 944 -12.00 62.43 8.06
CA ASP A 944 -11.63 61.04 7.79
C ASP A 944 -10.17 60.92 7.37
N LYS A 945 -9.66 61.80 6.50
CA LYS A 945 -8.24 61.85 6.15
C LYS A 945 -7.35 62.10 7.37
N LYS A 946 -7.77 63.00 8.28
CA LYS A 946 -7.04 63.26 9.53
C LYS A 946 -7.08 62.05 10.46
N GLU A 947 -8.25 61.43 10.66
CA GLU A 947 -8.38 60.22 11.46
C GLU A 947 -7.57 59.05 10.89
N LEU A 948 -7.54 58.87 9.57
CA LEU A 948 -6.70 57.86 8.92
C LEU A 948 -5.21 58.13 9.14
N LEU A 949 -4.75 59.39 9.02
CA LEU A 949 -3.36 59.76 9.33
C LEU A 949 -3.01 59.54 10.81
N ASP A 950 -3.90 59.87 11.74
CA ASP A 950 -3.70 59.64 13.18
C ASP A 950 -3.84 58.15 13.56
N ARG A 951 -4.59 57.33 12.80
CA ARG A 951 -4.60 55.87 12.92
C ARG A 951 -3.32 55.24 12.36
N THR A 952 -2.78 55.74 11.25
CA THR A 952 -1.49 55.29 10.71
C THR A 952 -0.36 55.61 11.69
N ARG A 953 -0.29 56.84 12.21
CA ARG A 953 0.69 57.22 13.25
C ARG A 953 0.67 56.29 14.46
N ARG A 954 -0.51 55.92 14.96
CA ARG A 954 -0.63 54.95 16.07
C ARG A 954 -0.13 53.55 15.69
N ARG A 955 -0.34 53.10 14.45
CA ARG A 955 0.25 51.85 13.95
C ARG A 955 1.76 51.96 13.79
N ASP A 956 2.28 53.12 13.41
CA ASP A 956 3.73 53.37 13.33
C ASP A 956 4.36 53.38 14.75
N GLU A 957 3.68 53.99 15.73
CA GLU A 957 4.03 53.96 17.16
C GLU A 957 3.95 52.52 17.74
N GLU A 958 2.88 51.77 17.45
CA GLU A 958 2.72 50.37 17.83
C GLU A 958 3.79 49.48 17.17
N MET A 959 4.11 49.71 15.88
CA MET A 959 5.16 49.00 15.17
C MET A 959 6.54 49.32 15.74
N TRP A 960 6.80 50.59 16.11
CA TRP A 960 8.04 50.99 16.77
C TRP A 960 8.19 50.33 18.14
N LEU A 961 7.13 50.30 18.96
CA LEU A 961 7.10 49.59 20.25
C LEU A 961 7.24 48.06 20.10
N LEU A 962 6.72 47.48 19.01
CA LEU A 962 6.94 46.07 18.68
C LEU A 962 8.37 45.80 18.22
N GLN A 963 8.98 46.69 17.43
CA GLN A 963 10.39 46.58 17.03
C GLN A 963 11.33 46.72 18.23
N ASP A 964 11.11 47.70 19.10
CA ASP A 964 11.87 47.89 20.35
C ASP A 964 11.77 46.64 21.24
N ARG A 965 10.55 46.09 21.40
CA ARG A 965 10.33 44.84 22.13
C ARG A 965 10.92 43.60 21.46
N VAL A 966 11.00 43.55 20.13
CA VAL A 966 11.72 42.49 19.41
C VAL A 966 13.22 42.63 19.64
N VAL A 967 13.79 43.83 19.60
CA VAL A 967 15.21 44.07 19.91
C VAL A 967 15.56 43.71 21.37
N ASP A 968 14.67 44.00 22.32
CA ASP A 968 14.84 43.59 23.72
C ASP A 968 14.66 42.08 23.92
N LEU A 969 13.73 41.43 23.19
CA LEU A 969 13.61 39.97 23.18
C LEU A 969 14.85 39.33 22.56
N GLU A 970 15.35 39.82 21.42
CA GLU A 970 16.58 39.36 20.79
C GLU A 970 17.80 39.57 21.69
N ARG A 971 17.87 40.70 22.40
CA ARG A 971 18.92 40.94 23.42
C ARG A 971 18.78 39.95 24.56
N SER A 972 17.56 39.67 25.03
CA SER A 972 17.32 38.69 26.10
C SER A 972 17.61 37.26 25.66
N THR A 973 17.34 36.88 24.41
CA THR A 973 17.71 35.56 23.88
C THR A 973 19.20 35.47 23.61
N ARG A 974 19.84 36.55 23.13
CA ARG A 974 21.31 36.62 23.02
C ARG A 974 21.96 36.51 24.39
N MET A 975 21.51 37.24 25.40
CA MET A 975 21.99 37.08 26.78
C MET A 975 21.72 35.68 27.34
N ALA A 976 20.59 35.04 27.00
CA ALA A 976 20.33 33.65 27.40
C ALA A 976 21.25 32.64 26.69
N LEU A 977 21.58 32.87 25.41
CA LEU A 977 22.54 32.08 24.64
C LEU A 977 23.98 32.31 25.14
N ASP A 978 24.40 33.56 25.35
CA ASP A 978 25.66 33.94 25.99
C ASP A 978 25.78 33.28 27.38
N HIS A 979 24.67 33.24 28.14
CA HIS A 979 24.61 32.53 29.42
C HIS A 979 24.77 31.02 29.24
N LEU A 980 24.07 30.37 28.30
CA LEU A 980 24.25 28.95 28.00
C LEU A 980 25.66 28.61 27.50
N GLU A 981 26.28 29.49 26.70
CA GLU A 981 27.68 29.34 26.27
C GLU A 981 28.68 29.54 27.41
N SER A 982 28.32 30.36 28.42
CA SER A 982 29.09 30.55 29.66
C SER A 982 28.85 29.49 30.73
N VAL A 983 27.75 28.73 30.66
CA VAL A 983 27.52 27.56 31.50
C VAL A 983 28.46 26.44 31.03
N PRO A 984 29.34 25.92 31.91
CA PRO A 984 30.34 24.95 31.50
C PRO A 984 29.78 23.52 31.44
N GLU A 985 28.72 23.27 30.65
CA GLU A 985 28.44 21.91 30.14
C GLU A 985 29.63 21.37 29.33
N LYS A 986 30.43 22.29 28.79
CA LYS A 986 31.76 22.01 28.22
C LYS A 986 32.76 21.44 29.22
N LEU A 987 32.56 21.47 30.54
CA LEU A 987 33.43 20.72 31.48
C LEU A 987 33.06 19.24 31.54
N SER A 988 31.78 18.89 31.71
CA SER A 988 31.34 17.49 31.59
C SER A 988 31.66 16.93 30.21
N LEU A 989 31.35 17.66 29.14
CA LEU A 989 31.64 17.22 27.78
C LEU A 989 33.14 17.19 27.44
N LEU A 990 34.00 18.02 28.06
CA LEU A 990 35.46 17.89 27.87
C LEU A 990 36.07 16.76 28.68
N ASP A 991 35.49 16.37 29.82
CA ASP A 991 35.92 15.18 30.55
C ASP A 991 35.39 13.92 29.84
N ASP A 992 34.14 13.89 29.36
CA ASP A 992 33.61 12.83 28.48
C ASP A 992 34.46 12.71 27.19
N MET A 993 34.88 13.83 26.58
CA MET A 993 35.75 13.81 25.39
C MET A 993 37.21 13.42 25.71
N LYS A 994 37.69 13.63 26.93
CA LYS A 994 38.98 13.05 27.37
C LYS A 994 38.85 11.56 27.54
N ASP A 995 37.83 11.07 28.25
CA ASP A 995 37.59 9.64 28.43
C ASP A 995 37.38 8.94 27.08
N LEU A 996 36.74 9.60 26.10
CA LEU A 996 36.65 9.11 24.72
C LEU A 996 37.99 9.14 23.96
N ASN A 997 38.83 10.17 24.13
CA ASN A 997 40.18 10.23 23.53
C ASN A 997 41.13 9.23 24.17
N ASP A 998 41.09 9.04 25.48
CA ASP A 998 41.89 8.03 26.19
C ASP A 998 41.38 6.62 25.88
N SER A 999 40.07 6.44 25.69
CA SER A 999 39.50 5.21 25.09
C SER A 999 39.95 5.01 23.64
N HIS A 1000 40.15 6.08 22.87
CA HIS A 1000 40.69 6.01 21.51
C HIS A 1000 42.17 5.60 21.51
N LEU A 1001 43.01 6.25 22.34
CA LEU A 1001 44.41 5.89 22.52
C LEU A 1001 44.58 4.45 23.03
N GLN A 1002 43.74 4.02 23.99
CA GLN A 1002 43.72 2.63 24.45
C GLN A 1002 43.31 1.66 23.33
N ARG A 1003 42.38 2.07 22.45
CA ARG A 1003 41.96 1.27 21.29
C ARG A 1003 43.07 1.18 20.25
N GLU A 1004 43.74 2.28 19.92
CA GLU A 1004 44.91 2.31 19.03
C GLU A 1004 46.05 1.44 19.59
N VAL A 1005 46.42 1.57 20.87
CA VAL A 1005 47.44 0.75 21.53
C VAL A 1005 47.01 -0.73 21.69
N MET A 1006 45.71 -1.04 21.63
CA MET A 1006 45.22 -2.41 21.51
C MET A 1006 45.24 -2.91 20.06
N GLU A 1007 44.92 -2.08 19.07
CA GLU A 1007 44.97 -2.40 17.64
C GLU A 1007 46.41 -2.58 17.14
N GLU A 1008 47.37 -1.78 17.62
CA GLU A 1008 48.80 -1.99 17.45
C GLU A 1008 49.23 -3.34 18.05
N ARG A 1009 48.79 -3.68 19.27
CA ARG A 1009 49.05 -5.00 19.87
C ARG A 1009 48.39 -6.13 19.07
N TYR A 1010 47.18 -5.95 18.52
CA TYR A 1010 46.56 -6.92 17.61
C TYR A 1010 47.21 -6.97 16.22
N ALA A 1011 47.87 -5.90 15.76
CA ALA A 1011 48.71 -5.93 14.56
C ALA A 1011 49.99 -6.72 14.82
N GLN A 1012 50.69 -6.44 15.93
CA GLN A 1012 51.87 -7.20 16.38
C GLN A 1012 51.52 -8.68 16.62
N TYR A 1013 50.39 -9.00 17.26
CA TYR A 1013 49.95 -10.39 17.41
C TYR A 1013 49.58 -11.04 16.07
N ARG A 1014 48.98 -10.32 15.11
CA ARG A 1014 48.74 -10.84 13.75
C ARG A 1014 50.05 -11.06 12.98
N GLU A 1015 51.04 -10.19 13.14
CA GLU A 1015 52.38 -10.35 12.55
C GLU A 1015 53.12 -11.54 13.17
N ILE A 1016 53.09 -11.69 14.51
CA ILE A 1016 53.65 -12.86 15.21
C ILE A 1016 52.94 -14.14 14.76
N VAL A 1017 51.60 -14.18 14.74
CA VAL A 1017 50.83 -15.35 14.27
C VAL A 1017 51.11 -15.64 12.79
N GLY A 1018 51.21 -14.61 11.94
CA GLY A 1018 51.60 -14.73 10.54
C GLY A 1018 53.02 -15.28 10.37
N SER A 1019 53.97 -14.82 11.18
CA SER A 1019 55.35 -15.34 11.19
C SER A 1019 55.41 -16.81 11.66
N LEU A 1020 54.59 -17.19 12.63
CA LEU A 1020 54.47 -18.57 13.12
C LEU A 1020 53.74 -19.47 12.10
N GLN A 1021 52.75 -18.95 11.37
CA GLN A 1021 52.12 -19.63 10.25
C GLN A 1021 53.11 -19.81 9.09
N GLN A 1022 53.89 -18.77 8.76
CA GLN A 1022 54.95 -18.85 7.74
C GLN A 1022 56.03 -19.85 8.15
N GLN A 1023 56.47 -19.86 9.42
CA GLN A 1023 57.40 -20.88 9.93
C GLN A 1023 56.79 -22.28 9.97
N LEU A 1024 55.48 -22.42 10.20
CA LEU A 1024 54.78 -23.69 10.12
C LEU A 1024 54.64 -24.18 8.67
N GLU A 1025 54.44 -23.28 7.71
CA GLU A 1025 54.43 -23.61 6.28
C GLU A 1025 55.83 -23.87 5.73
N ASP A 1026 56.83 -23.15 6.19
CA ASP A 1026 58.24 -23.38 5.85
C ASP A 1026 58.76 -24.68 6.47
N SER A 1027 58.33 -25.05 7.68
CA SER A 1027 58.65 -26.36 8.26
C SER A 1027 57.85 -27.48 7.60
N LYS A 1028 56.59 -27.27 7.20
CA LYS A 1028 55.86 -28.22 6.33
C LYS A 1028 56.56 -28.39 4.98
N ARG A 1029 57.00 -27.30 4.33
CA ARG A 1029 57.77 -27.31 3.09
C ARG A 1029 59.08 -28.05 3.28
N ARG A 1030 59.90 -27.71 4.29
CA ARG A 1030 61.13 -28.44 4.62
C ARG A 1030 60.89 -29.91 4.96
N ILE A 1031 59.78 -30.27 5.61
CA ILE A 1031 59.42 -31.69 5.86
C ILE A 1031 59.00 -32.39 4.56
N GLN A 1032 58.33 -31.69 3.65
CA GLN A 1032 57.94 -32.22 2.34
C GLN A 1032 59.17 -32.35 1.42
N GLU A 1033 60.05 -31.36 1.41
CA GLU A 1033 61.37 -31.38 0.79
C GLU A 1033 62.21 -32.51 1.37
N TYR A 1034 62.27 -32.71 2.70
CA TYR A 1034 62.99 -33.82 3.32
C TYR A 1034 62.34 -35.19 3.05
N ARG A 1035 61.03 -35.26 2.81
CA ARG A 1035 60.34 -36.46 2.33
C ARG A 1035 60.65 -36.73 0.86
N GLU A 1036 60.72 -35.70 0.05
CA GLU A 1036 61.09 -35.81 -1.36
C GLU A 1036 62.58 -36.08 -1.54
N GLU A 1037 63.46 -35.49 -0.74
CA GLU A 1037 64.88 -35.80 -0.66
C GLU A 1037 65.10 -37.19 -0.10
N LYS A 1038 64.32 -37.62 0.91
CA LYS A 1038 64.31 -39.02 1.32
C LYS A 1038 63.83 -39.93 0.19
N LEU A 1039 62.77 -39.59 -0.57
CA LEU A 1039 62.35 -40.37 -1.73
C LEU A 1039 63.40 -40.36 -2.85
N LYS A 1040 64.07 -39.23 -3.10
CA LYS A 1040 65.19 -39.11 -4.05
C LYS A 1040 66.40 -39.90 -3.56
N ALA A 1041 66.66 -39.95 -2.26
CA ALA A 1041 67.74 -40.72 -1.62
C ALA A 1041 67.42 -42.21 -1.50
N ASP A 1042 66.16 -42.61 -1.32
CA ASP A 1042 65.70 -44.00 -1.36
C ASP A 1042 65.68 -44.51 -2.82
N VAL A 1043 65.34 -43.65 -3.80
CA VAL A 1043 65.50 -43.92 -5.24
C VAL A 1043 66.98 -43.97 -5.65
N GLN A 1044 67.83 -43.09 -5.12
CA GLN A 1044 69.29 -43.17 -5.33
C GLN A 1044 69.89 -44.38 -4.60
N SER A 1045 69.42 -44.73 -3.41
CA SER A 1045 69.88 -45.89 -2.62
C SER A 1045 69.46 -47.21 -3.26
N THR A 1046 68.24 -47.31 -3.80
CA THR A 1046 67.82 -48.47 -4.61
C THR A 1046 68.57 -48.52 -5.94
N ARG A 1047 68.84 -47.38 -6.60
CA ARG A 1047 69.67 -47.31 -7.82
C ARG A 1047 71.15 -47.63 -7.56
N LEU A 1048 71.68 -47.32 -6.38
CA LEU A 1048 73.03 -47.69 -5.94
C LEU A 1048 73.09 -49.14 -5.44
N SER A 1049 72.04 -49.66 -4.82
CA SER A 1049 71.90 -51.08 -4.45
C SER A 1049 71.80 -51.97 -5.69
N ALA A 1050 71.11 -51.51 -6.74
CA ALA A 1050 71.11 -52.14 -8.05
C ALA A 1050 72.47 -52.08 -8.77
N LEU A 1051 73.40 -51.22 -8.33
CA LEU A 1051 74.76 -51.07 -8.86
C LEU A 1051 75.85 -51.64 -7.92
N SER A 1052 75.51 -52.09 -6.71
CA SER A 1052 76.44 -52.74 -5.76
C SER A 1052 76.17 -54.24 -5.57
N ALA A 1053 75.27 -54.82 -6.38
CA ALA A 1053 75.04 -56.27 -6.47
C ALA A 1053 76.08 -57.02 -7.36
N SER A 1054 77.30 -56.51 -7.49
CA SER A 1054 78.42 -57.17 -8.17
C SER A 1054 79.75 -56.76 -7.53
N ILE A 1055 80.71 -57.69 -7.46
CA ILE A 1055 82.00 -57.59 -6.74
C ILE A 1055 81.78 -57.54 -5.20
N ARG A 1056 81.61 -58.68 -4.49
CA ARG A 1056 82.61 -59.72 -4.14
C ARG A 1056 83.72 -59.18 -3.22
N GLY A 1057 83.90 -59.62 -1.96
CA GLY A 1057 83.13 -60.58 -1.14
C GLY A 1057 83.97 -61.14 0.03
N SER A 1058 83.49 -62.22 0.67
CA SER A 1058 84.17 -63.10 1.65
C SER A 1058 84.49 -62.61 3.08
N SER A 1059 84.36 -63.56 4.03
CA SER A 1059 84.76 -63.54 5.46
C SER A 1059 83.95 -62.65 6.44
N ASN A 1060 83.89 -62.95 7.75
CA ASN A 1060 83.57 -64.22 8.46
C ASN A 1060 83.47 -63.96 9.98
N PHE A 1061 82.41 -64.46 10.66
CA PHE A 1061 82.37 -64.71 12.13
C PHE A 1061 82.50 -63.44 13.03
N LEU A 1062 82.29 -63.42 14.37
CA LEU A 1062 81.29 -64.04 15.26
C LEU A 1062 81.19 -63.19 16.55
N SER A 1063 80.03 -63.16 17.22
CA SER A 1063 79.82 -62.66 18.61
C SER A 1063 80.14 -61.16 18.84
N SER A 1064 79.90 -60.47 19.97
CA SER A 1064 79.34 -60.77 21.31
C SER A 1064 78.44 -59.56 21.74
N SER A 1065 77.51 -59.59 22.71
CA SER A 1065 77.70 -59.59 24.18
C SER A 1065 78.70 -58.51 24.69
N GLN A 1066 78.49 -57.72 25.77
CA GLN A 1066 77.40 -57.64 26.76
C GLN A 1066 77.58 -56.37 27.67
N HIS A 1067 76.46 -55.76 28.13
CA HIS A 1067 76.34 -54.89 29.33
C HIS A 1067 77.25 -53.61 29.41
N SER A 1068 77.12 -52.65 30.36
CA SER A 1068 76.30 -52.55 31.59
C SER A 1068 75.89 -51.09 31.92
N ASP A 1069 74.81 -50.94 32.70
CA ASP A 1069 74.50 -49.92 33.74
C ASP A 1069 74.69 -48.40 33.48
N THR A 1070 73.72 -47.52 33.80
CA THR A 1070 73.26 -47.27 35.18
C THR A 1070 71.90 -46.53 35.30
N ASN A 1071 71.06 -47.02 36.21
CA ASN A 1071 70.07 -46.37 37.09
C ASN A 1071 69.12 -45.21 36.65
N SER A 1072 67.83 -45.57 36.70
CA SER A 1072 66.55 -44.82 36.92
C SER A 1072 66.45 -44.10 38.31
N PRO A 1073 65.28 -43.69 38.93
CA PRO A 1073 63.83 -43.91 38.65
C PRO A 1073 62.82 -42.76 39.07
N VAL A 1074 61.53 -43.10 39.32
CA VAL A 1074 60.52 -42.48 40.25
C VAL A 1074 59.58 -41.36 39.71
N LYS A 1075 58.24 -41.30 39.95
CA LYS A 1075 57.17 -42.28 40.38
C LYS A 1075 55.74 -41.66 40.30
N ARG A 1076 54.70 -42.50 40.13
CA ARG A 1076 53.26 -42.39 40.54
C ARG A 1076 52.37 -41.25 39.94
N ARG A 1077 51.05 -41.12 40.24
CA ARG A 1077 49.85 -42.01 40.05
C ARG A 1077 48.55 -41.40 40.71
N HIS A 1078 47.59 -40.90 39.91
CA HIS A 1078 46.13 -40.70 40.17
C HIS A 1078 45.59 -39.74 41.29
N PRO A 1079 44.28 -39.34 41.27
CA PRO A 1079 43.68 -38.20 41.99
C PRO A 1079 42.76 -38.59 43.20
N PRO A 1080 42.06 -37.66 43.90
CA PRO A 1080 40.70 -37.22 43.50
C PRO A 1080 40.32 -35.75 43.88
N CYS A 1081 39.02 -35.40 43.80
CA CYS A 1081 38.42 -34.09 44.11
C CYS A 1081 38.13 -33.86 45.62
N PHE A 1082 37.84 -32.61 46.04
CA PHE A 1082 36.59 -32.20 46.72
C PHE A 1082 36.49 -30.65 46.90
N GLU A 1083 35.33 -30.17 47.37
CA GLU A 1083 34.86 -28.81 47.78
C GLU A 1083 35.91 -27.72 48.16
N THR A 1084 35.63 -26.42 48.04
CA THR A 1084 34.35 -25.71 48.33
C THR A 1084 34.21 -24.41 47.53
N ILE A 1085 32.98 -24.02 47.14
CA ILE A 1085 32.67 -22.66 46.67
C ILE A 1085 32.27 -21.80 47.88
N LYS A 1086 32.89 -20.63 48.06
CA LYS A 1086 32.26 -19.52 48.80
C LYS A 1086 32.83 -18.13 48.49
N ASP A 1087 31.94 -17.30 47.96
CA ASP A 1087 31.69 -15.90 48.32
C ASP A 1087 32.73 -14.78 48.18
N HIS A 1088 32.29 -13.77 47.41
CA HIS A 1088 32.31 -12.32 47.67
C HIS A 1088 33.46 -11.42 47.12
N THR A 1089 32.99 -10.39 46.40
CA THR A 1089 33.54 -9.02 46.23
C THR A 1089 35.01 -8.85 45.84
N MET A 1090 35.25 -8.47 44.58
CA MET A 1090 36.46 -7.69 44.25
C MET A 1090 36.31 -6.27 44.79
N GLY A 1091 37.26 -5.88 45.66
CA GLY A 1091 37.48 -4.50 46.07
C GLY A 1091 38.54 -3.82 45.20
N ILE A 1092 38.22 -2.60 44.78
CA ILE A 1092 39.07 -1.59 44.12
C ILE A 1092 40.53 -1.58 44.60
N ALA A 1093 41.50 -1.55 43.66
CA ALA A 1093 42.65 -0.61 43.67
C ALA A 1093 43.57 -0.77 42.43
N ALA A 1094 44.00 0.38 41.88
CA ALA A 1094 45.31 0.72 41.26
C ALA A 1094 46.01 -0.30 40.31
N SER A 1095 46.54 0.10 39.15
CA SER A 1095 46.72 1.44 38.54
C SER A 1095 46.49 1.40 37.03
#